data_AF-A0A2N2W005-F1
#
_entry.id   AF-A0A2N2W005-F1
#
_cell.length_a   1.000
_cell.length_b   1.000
_cell.length_c   1.000
_cell.angle_alpha   90.00
_cell.angle_beta   90.00
_cell.angle_gamma   90.00
#
_symmetry.space_group_name_H-M   'P 1'
#
loop_
_entity.id
_entity.type
_entity.pdbx_description
1 polymer ?
#
loop_
_entity_poly.entity_id
_entity_poly.type
_entity_poly.pdbx_seq_one_letter_code
_entity_poly.pdbx_strand_id
1 'polypeptide(L)'
;MSKLRFYKYHLAIIVALCALFSSCIKDEILPVLVDDGTVMFVCEDSNPVTKTTLNGLQTEWVANTDKVGLFSPQASKTIGGTPGVVNEPLTALSNGARSQFSGTVYWNTGDHNFYSYYPYAAGTPPHTAVPVSLPADQTQSAGNNMNHLSALDFLVAKPYTAKYPGSSGTPATVSLRYNHLFSIIEFQIKRSSGIGAINQVRLRGTAPIAFESGTINLAQSVPTSGFPYVIDGMTNTSNSATVQLSSAINPGDVSFETAPKVYMVILPGEHTGDINIGFEVGGSFYEISKTNVTFERGKKYVIQTDVGNASIALIKGSDLEPVTINGVTWAPVNAGYSETTKYGLYYQWHRKYGHGVDIIETPLKETMQGPVSVGFGNLEDNRNIFFTNSNSPYSWINTIQQGWNASERYNPCPPGWRVPNESEFTGLISSGGGTTWVNAGTLGVDGLAGRWFGKHHNNPDLRADSCIFIPAAGNLSNTDGKGTGRGANAMCFTMQAHSGGYARVMSFTSITNPSTTFQKAGLAVSIRCVKKTIQILPIILTQEPFEVIHNSAKTGGIVEESGSTSITEKGIVYDIAINPTIAKTKVIAGSGMGDFQVTINGLAENTVYYLRCYAINSSGVTYGEECTFKTTPDWGGLSEVKVNGVTWAPVNNKYSGATPYGLMFQWARRAGQNYGPQTTASPASISTVNNAANDNIFYKPTSYPFDCNTTKPTSWTSNPCPTGWRLPTKAEIESLVLQGSTWVSSGVNNLPGRWFGGNHSTDRTGSVFFPASGMIDHNANSGLREGWGAYWTATSNGDLASALLFSQSTAPYVDSGRYRAGGYSLRCVKQ
;
A
#
# COMPACT_ATOMS: atom_id res chain seq x y z
N MET A 1 -65.41 -13.77 -42.53
CA MET A 1 -65.63 -13.90 -43.99
C MET A 1 -64.89 -15.13 -44.47
N SER A 2 -65.62 -16.24 -44.61
CA SER A 2 -65.85 -16.98 -45.89
C SER A 2 -64.60 -17.77 -46.36
N LYS A 3 -64.44 -19.02 -45.92
CA LYS A 3 -64.94 -20.25 -46.58
C LYS A 3 -64.72 -20.25 -48.10
N LEU A 4 -63.90 -21.18 -48.60
CA LEU A 4 -64.29 -22.07 -49.70
C LEU A 4 -63.60 -23.43 -49.55
N ARG A 5 -64.41 -24.48 -49.48
CA ARG A 5 -64.05 -25.91 -49.54
C ARG A 5 -64.10 -26.35 -51.00
N PHE A 6 -63.31 -27.33 -51.40
CA PHE A 6 -63.82 -28.47 -52.18
C PHE A 6 -63.12 -29.78 -51.78
N TYR A 7 -63.97 -30.80 -51.64
CA TYR A 7 -63.75 -32.17 -51.18
C TYR A 7 -63.19 -33.08 -52.29
N LYS A 8 -62.47 -34.17 -51.95
CA LYS A 8 -62.97 -35.57 -52.01
C LYS A 8 -61.87 -36.64 -51.76
N TYR A 9 -62.11 -37.43 -50.71
CA TYR A 9 -62.04 -38.90 -50.53
C TYR A 9 -60.81 -39.79 -50.80
N HIS A 10 -60.55 -40.61 -49.77
CA HIS A 10 -60.11 -42.03 -49.70
C HIS A 10 -58.62 -42.42 -49.69
N LEU A 11 -58.13 -42.58 -48.46
CA LEU A 11 -57.58 -43.80 -47.83
C LEU A 11 -57.07 -44.97 -48.70
N ALA A 12 -55.78 -45.27 -48.49
CA ALA A 12 -55.08 -46.57 -48.53
C ALA A 12 -54.98 -47.34 -49.86
N ILE A 13 -53.75 -47.55 -50.33
CA ILE A 13 -53.06 -48.87 -50.31
C ILE A 13 -51.61 -48.69 -50.80
N ILE A 14 -50.72 -49.37 -50.09
CA ILE A 14 -49.29 -49.54 -50.33
C ILE A 14 -49.06 -50.16 -51.71
N VAL A 15 -48.26 -49.49 -52.56
CA VAL A 15 -47.57 -50.13 -53.69
C VAL A 15 -46.15 -49.58 -53.74
N ALA A 16 -45.19 -50.48 -53.55
CA ALA A 16 -43.78 -50.25 -53.78
C ALA A 16 -43.54 -49.85 -55.24
N LEU A 17 -42.91 -48.69 -55.46
CA LEU A 17 -42.26 -48.37 -56.72
C LEU A 17 -40.79 -48.10 -56.43
N CYS A 18 -39.96 -49.09 -56.75
CA CYS A 18 -38.53 -48.89 -56.99
C CYS A 18 -38.38 -47.80 -58.07
N ALA A 19 -37.95 -46.62 -57.67
CA ALA A 19 -37.38 -45.63 -58.56
C ALA A 19 -35.90 -45.47 -58.21
N LEU A 20 -35.08 -46.04 -59.09
CA LEU A 20 -33.64 -45.89 -59.17
C LEU A 20 -33.27 -44.40 -59.22
N PHE A 21 -32.90 -43.81 -58.10
CA PHE A 21 -31.97 -42.68 -58.13
C PHE A 21 -30.56 -43.26 -58.19
N SER A 22 -30.11 -43.43 -59.43
CA SER A 22 -28.70 -43.48 -59.79
C SER A 22 -28.03 -42.22 -59.26
N SER A 23 -27.46 -42.27 -58.04
CA SER A 23 -26.39 -41.34 -57.69
C SER A 23 -25.19 -41.78 -58.50
N CYS A 24 -24.85 -41.02 -59.55
CA CYS A 24 -23.54 -41.09 -60.19
C CYS A 24 -22.48 -40.72 -59.15
N ILE A 25 -22.08 -41.67 -58.32
CA ILE A 25 -20.70 -41.75 -57.88
C ILE A 25 -19.95 -42.00 -59.18
N LYS A 26 -19.13 -41.04 -59.58
CA LYS A 26 -18.19 -41.24 -60.67
C LYS A 26 -17.35 -42.45 -60.26
N ASP A 27 -17.59 -43.60 -60.91
CA ASP A 27 -16.73 -44.77 -60.80
C ASP A 27 -15.33 -44.31 -61.21
N GLU A 28 -14.50 -44.04 -60.21
CA GLU A 28 -13.10 -43.78 -60.42
C GLU A 28 -12.45 -45.14 -60.62
N ILE A 29 -11.82 -45.32 -61.79
CA ILE A 29 -11.10 -46.51 -62.21
C ILE A 29 -10.18 -46.93 -61.05
N LEU A 30 -10.42 -48.10 -60.44
CA LEU A 30 -9.41 -48.76 -59.61
C LEU A 30 -8.15 -48.90 -60.47
N PRO A 31 -7.03 -48.22 -60.17
CA PRO A 31 -5.84 -48.47 -60.94
C PRO A 31 -5.36 -49.89 -60.64
N VAL A 32 -4.91 -50.55 -61.70
CA VAL A 32 -4.28 -51.86 -61.68
C VAL A 32 -3.19 -51.85 -60.62
N LEU A 33 -3.21 -52.83 -59.70
CA LEU A 33 -2.06 -53.12 -58.83
C LEU A 33 -0.85 -53.24 -59.74
N VAL A 34 0.12 -52.33 -59.63
CA VAL A 34 1.41 -52.57 -60.26
C VAL A 34 1.95 -53.81 -59.56
N ASP A 35 2.26 -54.85 -60.32
CA ASP A 35 2.78 -56.13 -59.80
C ASP A 35 4.25 -55.99 -59.35
N ASP A 36 4.55 -54.91 -58.63
CA ASP A 36 5.86 -54.57 -58.07
C ASP A 36 5.94 -54.86 -56.56
N GLY A 37 4.86 -55.37 -55.97
CA GLY A 37 4.78 -55.78 -54.56
C GLY A 37 4.55 -54.63 -53.56
N THR A 38 4.33 -53.39 -54.02
CA THR A 38 4.13 -52.23 -53.13
C THR A 38 2.74 -52.19 -52.46
N VAL A 39 2.67 -51.56 -51.28
CA VAL A 39 1.42 -51.24 -50.60
C VAL A 39 0.87 -49.93 -51.14
N MET A 40 -0.34 -49.98 -51.71
CA MET A 40 -1.08 -48.80 -52.13
C MET A 40 -1.80 -48.16 -50.94
N PHE A 41 -1.55 -46.87 -50.71
CA PHE A 41 -2.26 -46.08 -49.71
C PHE A 41 -3.35 -45.24 -50.36
N VAL A 42 -4.57 -45.43 -49.88
CA VAL A 42 -5.74 -44.64 -50.26
C VAL A 42 -6.15 -43.81 -49.05
N CYS A 43 -6.13 -42.49 -49.19
CA CYS A 43 -6.51 -41.58 -48.10
C CYS A 43 -7.92 -41.04 -48.35
N GLU A 44 -8.85 -41.27 -47.41
CA GLU A 44 -10.28 -40.91 -47.49
C GLU A 44 -10.82 -40.43 -46.11
N ASP A 45 -12.09 -39.99 -46.03
CA ASP A 45 -12.77 -39.58 -44.78
C ASP A 45 -13.77 -40.66 -44.29
N SER A 46 -14.13 -40.60 -43.01
CA SER A 46 -15.15 -41.36 -42.28
C SER A 46 -16.57 -41.26 -42.84
N ASN A 47 -16.88 -40.21 -43.59
CA ASN A 47 -18.11 -39.99 -44.35
C ASN A 47 -17.70 -39.67 -45.81
N PRO A 48 -18.24 -40.31 -46.86
CA PRO A 48 -17.58 -40.42 -48.16
C PRO A 48 -17.71 -39.18 -49.06
N VAL A 49 -17.55 -37.98 -48.50
CA VAL A 49 -17.47 -36.73 -49.27
C VAL A 49 -16.37 -35.82 -48.67
N THR A 50 -15.13 -36.03 -49.14
CA THR A 50 -13.98 -35.08 -49.14
C THR A 50 -12.92 -35.17 -48.04
N LYS A 51 -11.70 -34.65 -48.33
CA LYS A 51 -10.50 -34.79 -47.48
C LYS A 51 -10.79 -34.37 -46.05
N THR A 52 -11.64 -33.35 -45.86
CA THR A 52 -12.38 -33.09 -44.62
C THR A 52 -13.51 -32.09 -44.87
N THR A 53 -14.78 -32.45 -44.65
CA THR A 53 -15.85 -31.44 -44.64
C THR A 53 -15.92 -30.74 -43.27
N LEU A 54 -15.50 -29.49 -43.25
CA LEU A 54 -15.67 -28.58 -42.13
C LEU A 54 -16.99 -27.81 -42.32
N ASN A 55 -18.12 -28.51 -42.14
CA ASN A 55 -19.51 -28.06 -42.33
C ASN A 55 -19.68 -26.89 -43.35
N GLY A 56 -19.38 -27.16 -44.63
CA GLY A 56 -19.51 -26.19 -45.74
C GLY A 56 -18.21 -25.58 -46.27
N LEU A 57 -17.04 -26.06 -45.84
CA LEU A 57 -15.74 -25.77 -46.45
C LEU A 57 -15.12 -27.11 -46.86
N GLN A 58 -15.02 -27.35 -48.17
CA GLN A 58 -14.51 -28.58 -48.76
C GLN A 58 -13.02 -28.40 -48.99
N THR A 59 -12.18 -29.06 -48.18
CA THR A 59 -10.76 -29.19 -48.49
C THR A 59 -10.57 -30.48 -49.30
N GLU A 60 -9.65 -30.43 -50.25
CA GLU A 60 -9.34 -31.53 -51.16
C GLU A 60 -7.85 -31.84 -51.05
N TRP A 61 -7.49 -33.08 -51.34
CA TRP A 61 -6.10 -33.42 -51.59
C TRP A 61 -5.63 -32.68 -52.84
N VAL A 62 -4.42 -32.14 -52.80
CA VAL A 62 -3.78 -31.48 -53.95
C VAL A 62 -2.65 -32.37 -54.45
N ALA A 63 -2.79 -32.84 -55.69
CA ALA A 63 -1.81 -33.69 -56.36
C ALA A 63 -0.41 -33.06 -56.34
N ASN A 64 0.60 -33.89 -56.12
CA ASN A 64 2.02 -33.55 -56.10
C ASN A 64 2.46 -32.58 -55.00
N THR A 65 1.53 -32.02 -54.22
CA THR A 65 1.79 -31.00 -53.21
C THR A 65 1.58 -31.54 -51.80
N ASP A 66 0.41 -32.14 -51.56
CA ASP A 66 0.07 -32.64 -50.24
C ASP A 66 0.86 -33.89 -49.90
N LYS A 67 1.52 -33.87 -48.73
CA LYS A 67 2.31 -34.98 -48.21
C LYS A 67 1.86 -35.40 -46.82
N VAL A 68 1.88 -36.71 -46.57
CA VAL A 68 1.55 -37.31 -45.27
C VAL A 68 2.73 -38.12 -44.75
N GLY A 69 2.87 -38.22 -43.43
CA GLY A 69 3.90 -39.04 -42.80
C GLY A 69 3.35 -40.39 -42.38
N LEU A 70 3.84 -41.49 -42.98
CA LEU A 70 3.39 -42.85 -42.70
C LEU A 70 4.31 -43.55 -41.68
N PHE A 71 3.70 -44.29 -40.76
CA PHE A 71 4.38 -45.18 -39.83
C PHE A 71 3.82 -46.59 -39.88
N SER A 72 4.70 -47.58 -39.77
CA SER A 72 4.32 -48.96 -39.51
C SER A 72 5.47 -49.71 -38.85
N PRO A 73 5.30 -50.24 -37.62
CA PRO A 73 6.31 -51.08 -36.98
C PRO A 73 6.64 -52.36 -37.75
N GLN A 74 5.70 -52.87 -38.55
CA GLN A 74 5.82 -54.15 -39.23
C GLN A 74 6.24 -54.02 -40.71
N ALA A 75 5.86 -52.94 -41.40
CA ALA A 75 6.17 -52.77 -42.82
C ALA A 75 7.66 -52.47 -43.03
N SER A 76 8.15 -52.62 -44.25
CA SER A 76 9.52 -52.27 -44.67
C SER A 76 9.52 -51.32 -45.86
N LYS A 77 10.66 -50.69 -46.13
CA LYS A 77 10.89 -49.84 -47.33
C LYS A 77 11.44 -50.62 -48.53
N THR A 78 11.74 -51.91 -48.35
CA THR A 78 12.20 -52.83 -49.40
C THR A 78 11.52 -54.19 -49.22
N ILE A 79 11.34 -54.94 -50.31
CA ILE A 79 10.75 -56.29 -50.28
C ILE A 79 11.57 -57.19 -49.33
N GLY A 80 10.93 -57.74 -48.29
CA GLY A 80 11.59 -58.61 -47.30
C GLY A 80 12.62 -57.92 -46.40
N GLY A 81 12.69 -56.58 -46.41
CA GLY A 81 13.61 -55.80 -45.58
C GLY A 81 13.23 -55.74 -44.11
N THR A 82 14.12 -55.15 -43.31
CA THR A 82 13.92 -54.97 -41.86
C THR A 82 12.61 -54.21 -41.55
N PRO A 83 11.73 -54.74 -40.67
CA PRO A 83 10.53 -54.05 -40.22
C PRO A 83 10.83 -52.71 -39.56
N GLY A 84 9.97 -51.72 -39.80
CA GLY A 84 10.05 -50.39 -39.17
C GLY A 84 10.04 -49.24 -40.18
N VAL A 85 8.86 -48.92 -40.70
CA VAL A 85 8.63 -47.67 -41.42
C VAL A 85 8.37 -46.55 -40.42
N VAL A 86 9.24 -45.53 -40.44
CA VAL A 86 9.15 -44.35 -39.58
C VAL A 86 9.06 -43.10 -40.45
N ASN A 87 7.92 -42.40 -40.32
CA ASN A 87 7.63 -41.11 -40.95
C ASN A 87 7.94 -41.07 -42.46
N GLU A 88 7.54 -42.10 -43.21
CA GLU A 88 7.78 -42.14 -44.65
C GLU A 88 6.87 -41.14 -45.36
N PRO A 89 7.40 -40.19 -46.14
CA PRO A 89 6.58 -39.24 -46.87
C PRO A 89 5.83 -39.94 -47.99
N LEU A 90 4.50 -39.84 -47.96
CA LEU A 90 3.67 -40.20 -49.10
C LEU A 90 3.07 -38.94 -49.74
N THR A 91 3.04 -38.84 -51.07
CA THR A 91 2.51 -37.64 -51.77
C THR A 91 1.23 -37.95 -52.54
N ALA A 92 0.21 -37.10 -52.42
CA ALA A 92 -1.06 -37.26 -53.14
C ALA A 92 -0.84 -37.27 -54.67
N LEU A 93 -1.53 -38.16 -55.37
CA LEU A 93 -1.39 -38.36 -56.82
C LEU A 93 -2.50 -37.69 -57.64
N SER A 94 -3.64 -37.38 -57.00
CA SER A 94 -4.81 -36.79 -57.63
C SER A 94 -5.40 -35.66 -56.79
N ASN A 95 -6.05 -34.72 -57.46
CA ASN A 95 -6.83 -33.70 -56.78
C ASN A 95 -8.18 -34.29 -56.38
N GLY A 96 -8.62 -34.02 -55.15
CA GLY A 96 -10.01 -34.28 -54.77
C GLY A 96 -10.21 -34.85 -53.37
N ALA A 97 -11.43 -35.29 -53.15
CA ALA A 97 -11.92 -35.85 -51.89
C ALA A 97 -11.14 -37.07 -51.36
N ARG A 98 -10.61 -37.84 -52.31
CA ARG A 98 -9.93 -39.10 -52.15
C ARG A 98 -8.72 -39.03 -53.05
N SER A 99 -7.58 -39.49 -52.57
CA SER A 99 -6.40 -39.61 -53.41
C SER A 99 -5.61 -40.85 -53.08
N GLN A 100 -5.00 -41.42 -54.10
CA GLN A 100 -3.91 -42.37 -53.91
C GLN A 100 -2.63 -41.62 -53.60
N PHE A 101 -1.78 -42.25 -52.83
CA PHE A 101 -0.53 -41.66 -52.40
C PHE A 101 0.66 -42.44 -52.94
N SER A 102 1.62 -41.71 -53.50
CA SER A 102 2.91 -42.25 -53.91
C SER A 102 3.73 -42.68 -52.70
N GLY A 103 4.50 -43.76 -52.84
CA GLY A 103 5.44 -44.24 -51.84
C GLY A 103 5.86 -45.68 -52.10
N THR A 104 6.98 -46.11 -51.53
CA THR A 104 7.50 -47.48 -51.65
C THR A 104 7.56 -48.14 -50.27
N VAL A 105 6.44 -48.75 -49.88
CA VAL A 105 6.30 -49.48 -48.62
C VAL A 105 5.82 -50.87 -48.95
N TYR A 106 6.39 -51.87 -48.29
CA TYR A 106 6.14 -53.28 -48.58
C TYR A 106 5.56 -53.99 -47.38
N TRP A 107 4.70 -54.96 -47.67
CA TRP A 107 4.13 -55.83 -46.65
C TRP A 107 5.13 -56.91 -46.24
N ASN A 108 5.36 -57.07 -44.94
CA ASN A 108 6.22 -58.11 -44.36
C ASN A 108 5.38 -59.28 -43.81
N THR A 109 5.86 -60.06 -42.84
CA THR A 109 5.09 -61.18 -42.28
C THR A 109 4.09 -60.71 -41.21
N GLY A 110 2.85 -61.20 -41.29
CA GLY A 110 1.83 -61.02 -40.25
C GLY A 110 1.08 -59.69 -40.31
N ASP A 111 0.45 -59.33 -39.19
CA ASP A 111 -0.43 -58.18 -39.11
C ASP A 111 0.32 -56.85 -38.94
N HIS A 112 0.00 -55.90 -39.82
CA HIS A 112 0.57 -54.55 -39.80
C HIS A 112 -0.35 -53.52 -39.15
N ASN A 113 0.20 -52.65 -38.32
CA ASN A 113 -0.45 -51.41 -37.93
C ASN A 113 0.09 -50.29 -38.80
N PHE A 114 -0.80 -49.42 -39.28
CA PHE A 114 -0.43 -48.21 -40.00
C PHE A 114 -0.96 -47.00 -39.26
N TYR A 115 -0.13 -45.97 -39.17
CA TYR A 115 -0.50 -44.67 -38.62
C TYR A 115 -0.06 -43.61 -39.60
N SER A 116 -0.85 -42.55 -39.74
CA SER A 116 -0.47 -41.45 -40.62
C SER A 116 -0.95 -40.11 -40.11
N TYR A 117 -0.29 -39.04 -40.53
CA TYR A 117 -0.68 -37.67 -40.22
C TYR A 117 -0.38 -36.72 -41.38
N TYR A 118 -1.03 -35.56 -41.34
CA TYR A 118 -0.87 -34.44 -42.27
C TYR A 118 -0.85 -33.12 -41.46
N PRO A 119 -0.12 -32.07 -41.89
CA PRO A 119 0.84 -32.08 -42.99
C PRO A 119 2.14 -32.81 -42.61
N TYR A 120 2.78 -33.46 -43.58
CA TYR A 120 4.09 -34.10 -43.38
C TYR A 120 5.15 -33.10 -42.94
N ALA A 121 5.88 -33.45 -41.89
CA ALA A 121 7.08 -32.75 -41.44
C ALA A 121 8.27 -33.72 -41.45
N ALA A 122 9.39 -33.30 -42.03
CA ALA A 122 10.58 -34.14 -42.10
C ALA A 122 11.17 -34.44 -40.71
N GLY A 123 11.75 -35.63 -40.56
CA GLY A 123 12.37 -36.10 -39.31
C GLY A 123 11.99 -37.54 -39.01
N THR A 124 12.46 -38.06 -37.87
CA THR A 124 12.21 -39.45 -37.45
C THR A 124 11.55 -39.53 -36.07
N PRO A 125 10.42 -38.83 -35.83
CA PRO A 125 9.72 -38.96 -34.55
C PRO A 125 9.15 -40.37 -34.41
N PRO A 126 8.97 -40.90 -33.19
CA PRO A 126 8.19 -42.11 -33.01
C PRO A 126 6.71 -41.82 -33.30
N HIS A 127 5.98 -42.79 -33.82
CA HIS A 127 4.52 -42.67 -34.09
C HIS A 127 3.68 -42.37 -32.84
N THR A 128 4.26 -42.58 -31.65
CA THR A 128 3.66 -42.26 -30.34
C THR A 128 3.91 -40.84 -29.88
N ALA A 129 4.77 -40.07 -30.55
CA ALA A 129 5.08 -38.68 -30.20
C ALA A 129 5.42 -37.86 -31.45
N VAL A 130 4.47 -37.75 -32.38
CA VAL A 130 4.62 -36.95 -33.60
C VAL A 130 4.49 -35.46 -33.23
N PRO A 131 5.44 -34.58 -33.60
CA PRO A 131 5.35 -33.16 -33.29
C PRO A 131 4.12 -32.51 -33.91
N VAL A 132 3.44 -31.67 -33.12
CA VAL A 132 2.31 -30.86 -33.55
C VAL A 132 2.43 -29.47 -32.92
N SER A 133 1.97 -28.45 -33.63
CA SER A 133 1.96 -27.07 -33.18
C SER A 133 0.73 -26.36 -33.72
N LEU A 134 0.20 -25.39 -32.98
CA LEU A 134 -0.84 -24.50 -33.48
C LEU A 134 -0.50 -23.07 -33.03
N PRO A 135 0.26 -22.32 -33.84
CA PRO A 135 0.74 -21.00 -33.44
C PRO A 135 -0.40 -20.03 -33.15
N ALA A 136 -0.22 -19.22 -32.12
CA ALA A 136 -1.16 -18.16 -31.76
C ALA A 136 -1.25 -17.09 -32.86
N ASP A 137 -0.11 -16.77 -33.50
CA ASP A 137 -0.07 -15.88 -34.64
C ASP A 137 -0.15 -16.66 -35.95
N GLN A 138 -1.17 -16.38 -36.73
CA GLN A 138 -1.43 -16.96 -38.05
C GLN A 138 -1.39 -15.84 -39.09
N THR A 139 -1.08 -16.16 -40.34
CA THR A 139 -1.00 -15.15 -41.41
C THR A 139 -1.89 -15.55 -42.58
N GLN A 140 -2.76 -14.63 -42.99
CA GLN A 140 -3.58 -14.74 -44.18
C GLN A 140 -3.20 -13.59 -45.13
N SER A 141 -2.93 -13.90 -46.40
CA SER A 141 -2.36 -12.91 -47.33
C SER A 141 -3.32 -11.75 -47.65
N ALA A 142 -4.61 -12.04 -47.79
CA ALA A 142 -5.68 -11.07 -48.05
C ALA A 142 -7.04 -11.65 -47.63
N GLY A 143 -8.07 -10.80 -47.53
CA GLY A 143 -9.44 -11.27 -47.29
C GLY A 143 -9.87 -12.36 -48.28
N ASN A 144 -10.60 -13.36 -47.79
CA ASN A 144 -11.06 -14.56 -48.51
C ASN A 144 -9.97 -15.58 -48.90
N ASN A 145 -8.68 -15.32 -48.68
CA ASN A 145 -7.63 -16.30 -48.96
C ASN A 145 -7.60 -17.41 -47.89
N MET A 146 -7.43 -18.67 -48.31
CA MET A 146 -7.43 -19.85 -47.43
C MET A 146 -6.11 -20.64 -47.46
N ASN A 147 -5.08 -20.14 -48.14
CA ASN A 147 -3.89 -20.94 -48.44
C ASN A 147 -3.11 -21.34 -47.17
N HIS A 148 -3.13 -20.50 -46.13
CA HIS A 148 -2.43 -20.76 -44.87
C HIS A 148 -3.04 -21.92 -44.07
N LEU A 149 -4.32 -22.23 -44.30
CA LEU A 149 -5.01 -23.32 -43.59
C LEU A 149 -4.35 -24.67 -43.85
N SER A 150 -3.84 -24.90 -45.06
CA SER A 150 -3.19 -26.16 -45.44
C SER A 150 -1.99 -26.54 -44.56
N ALA A 151 -1.31 -25.54 -43.98
CA ALA A 151 -0.16 -25.73 -43.10
C ALA A 151 -0.55 -25.88 -41.61
N LEU A 152 -1.74 -25.43 -41.24
CA LEU A 152 -2.23 -25.41 -39.85
C LEU A 152 -3.23 -26.54 -39.56
N ASP A 153 -3.90 -27.03 -40.59
CA ASP A 153 -4.93 -28.05 -40.50
C ASP A 153 -4.33 -29.45 -40.28
N PHE A 154 -4.06 -29.78 -39.02
CA PHE A 154 -3.44 -31.04 -38.65
C PHE A 154 -4.47 -32.18 -38.64
N LEU A 155 -4.19 -33.23 -39.39
CA LEU A 155 -5.03 -34.42 -39.52
C LEU A 155 -4.27 -35.66 -39.06
N VAL A 156 -4.96 -36.59 -38.40
CA VAL A 156 -4.41 -37.90 -38.05
C VAL A 156 -5.31 -39.02 -38.57
N ALA A 157 -4.70 -40.13 -38.95
CA ALA A 157 -5.39 -41.27 -39.51
C ALA A 157 -5.03 -42.59 -38.85
N LYS A 158 -6.05 -43.43 -38.72
CA LYS A 158 -5.95 -44.87 -38.50
C LYS A 158 -6.61 -45.62 -39.66
N PRO A 159 -6.26 -46.91 -39.88
CA PRO A 159 -6.88 -47.71 -40.93
C PRO A 159 -8.35 -47.97 -40.61
N TYR A 160 -9.26 -47.80 -41.57
CA TYR A 160 -10.70 -47.89 -41.32
C TYR A 160 -11.26 -49.32 -41.42
N THR A 161 -10.95 -50.09 -42.46
CA THR A 161 -11.10 -51.57 -42.56
C THR A 161 -10.87 -52.05 -44.01
N ALA A 162 -10.77 -53.39 -44.17
CA ALA A 162 -10.29 -54.17 -45.32
C ALA A 162 -8.79 -53.98 -45.62
N LYS A 163 -7.94 -54.57 -44.76
CA LYS A 163 -6.65 -55.08 -45.22
C LYS A 163 -6.97 -56.19 -46.23
N TYR A 164 -6.81 -55.94 -47.52
CA TYR A 164 -6.63 -57.05 -48.44
C TYR A 164 -5.22 -57.57 -48.20
N PRO A 165 -5.07 -58.81 -47.70
CA PRO A 165 -3.80 -59.23 -47.13
C PRO A 165 -2.74 -59.24 -48.21
N GLY A 166 -1.70 -58.43 -48.03
CA GLY A 166 -0.42 -58.73 -48.62
C GLY A 166 0.13 -59.96 -47.89
N SER A 167 0.51 -61.00 -48.61
CA SER A 167 1.64 -61.82 -48.20
C SER A 167 2.93 -61.04 -48.46
N SER A 168 4.04 -61.46 -47.87
CA SER A 168 5.34 -60.85 -48.18
C SER A 168 5.59 -60.90 -49.70
N GLY A 169 5.85 -59.74 -50.31
CA GLY A 169 6.10 -59.62 -51.75
C GLY A 169 4.87 -59.52 -52.65
N THR A 170 3.64 -59.47 -52.12
CA THR A 170 2.41 -59.25 -52.92
C THR A 170 1.81 -57.87 -52.67
N PRO A 171 1.25 -57.20 -53.70
CA PRO A 171 0.58 -55.91 -53.56
C PRO A 171 -0.55 -55.94 -52.51
N ALA A 172 -0.70 -54.85 -51.75
CA ALA A 172 -1.77 -54.69 -50.75
C ALA A 172 -2.36 -53.28 -50.81
N THR A 173 -3.60 -53.10 -50.33
CA THR A 173 -4.24 -51.79 -50.25
C THR A 173 -4.57 -51.44 -48.80
N VAL A 174 -4.20 -50.23 -48.38
CA VAL A 174 -4.49 -49.69 -47.04
C VAL A 174 -5.26 -48.39 -47.18
N SER A 175 -6.51 -48.38 -46.69
CA SER A 175 -7.35 -47.18 -46.61
C SER A 175 -7.17 -46.47 -45.28
N LEU A 176 -6.65 -45.23 -45.31
CA LEU A 176 -6.42 -44.37 -44.16
C LEU A 176 -7.52 -43.33 -44.04
N ARG A 177 -8.14 -43.21 -42.85
CA ARG A 177 -9.18 -42.23 -42.58
C ARG A 177 -8.73 -41.10 -41.68
N TYR A 178 -8.69 -39.90 -42.24
CA TYR A 178 -8.16 -38.71 -41.57
C TYR A 178 -9.23 -38.03 -40.70
N ASN A 179 -8.77 -37.54 -39.57
CA ASN A 179 -9.55 -36.84 -38.57
C ASN A 179 -8.81 -35.55 -38.21
N HIS A 180 -9.52 -34.42 -38.24
CA HIS A 180 -8.97 -33.17 -37.73
C HIS A 180 -8.63 -33.27 -36.25
N LEU A 181 -7.54 -32.60 -35.87
CA LEU A 181 -7.24 -32.28 -34.47
C LEU A 181 -7.91 -30.97 -34.04
N PHE A 182 -8.05 -30.03 -34.97
CA PHE A 182 -8.43 -28.65 -34.67
C PHE A 182 -9.80 -28.27 -35.22
N SER A 183 -10.21 -27.03 -34.96
CA SER A 183 -11.45 -26.42 -35.47
C SER A 183 -11.12 -25.17 -36.27
N ILE A 184 -11.98 -24.81 -37.22
CA ILE A 184 -11.80 -23.60 -38.02
C ILE A 184 -12.88 -22.58 -37.70
N ILE A 185 -12.49 -21.32 -37.62
CA ILE A 185 -13.40 -20.18 -37.54
C ILE A 185 -13.31 -19.39 -38.84
N GLU A 186 -14.47 -19.14 -39.44
CA GLU A 186 -14.67 -18.23 -40.57
C GLU A 186 -15.36 -16.96 -40.05
N PHE A 187 -14.61 -15.86 -39.97
CA PHE A 187 -15.17 -14.56 -39.64
C PHE A 187 -15.72 -13.91 -40.91
N GLN A 188 -17.03 -13.67 -40.96
CA GLN A 188 -17.71 -12.90 -42.00
C GLN A 188 -17.94 -11.48 -41.47
N ILE A 189 -17.14 -10.54 -41.95
CA ILE A 189 -16.96 -9.23 -41.30
C ILE A 189 -17.62 -8.14 -42.14
N LYS A 190 -18.67 -7.50 -41.62
CA LYS A 190 -19.25 -6.28 -42.21
C LYS A 190 -19.01 -5.07 -41.32
N ARG A 191 -19.35 -3.88 -41.82
CA ARG A 191 -19.30 -2.64 -41.04
C ARG A 191 -20.47 -1.71 -41.38
N SER A 192 -21.43 -1.57 -40.47
CA SER A 192 -22.54 -0.61 -40.59
C SER A 192 -22.19 0.83 -40.23
N SER A 193 -21.17 1.04 -39.38
CA SER A 193 -20.72 2.37 -38.97
C SER A 193 -19.22 2.42 -38.63
N GLY A 194 -18.62 3.61 -38.68
CA GLY A 194 -17.17 3.83 -38.47
C GLY A 194 -16.31 3.73 -39.74
N ILE A 195 -15.01 4.03 -39.63
CA ILE A 195 -14.03 4.03 -40.74
C ILE A 195 -12.71 3.35 -40.31
N GLY A 196 -11.91 2.86 -41.27
CA GLY A 196 -10.55 2.36 -41.04
C GLY A 196 -10.30 0.92 -41.51
N ALA A 197 -9.11 0.63 -42.06
CA ALA A 197 -8.77 -0.72 -42.51
C ALA A 197 -8.55 -1.67 -41.33
N ILE A 198 -8.83 -2.96 -41.53
CA ILE A 198 -8.57 -4.02 -40.54
C ILE A 198 -7.38 -4.84 -41.02
N ASN A 199 -6.31 -4.88 -40.20
CA ASN A 199 -5.13 -5.71 -40.48
C ASN A 199 -5.07 -6.97 -39.61
N GLN A 200 -5.79 -7.00 -38.49
CA GLN A 200 -5.74 -8.11 -37.56
C GLN A 200 -7.13 -8.48 -37.07
N VAL A 201 -7.37 -9.79 -36.99
CA VAL A 201 -8.56 -10.36 -36.32
C VAL A 201 -8.08 -11.28 -35.22
N ARG A 202 -8.55 -11.06 -34.00
CA ARG A 202 -8.14 -11.79 -32.80
C ARG A 202 -9.34 -12.50 -32.18
N LEU A 203 -9.10 -13.70 -31.66
CA LEU A 203 -10.01 -14.39 -30.76
C LEU A 203 -9.31 -14.55 -29.42
N ARG A 204 -9.98 -14.21 -28.31
CA ARG A 204 -9.48 -14.40 -26.95
C ARG A 204 -10.50 -15.16 -26.13
N GLY A 205 -10.17 -16.39 -25.73
CA GLY A 205 -11.00 -17.26 -24.92
C GLY A 205 -10.55 -17.33 -23.45
N THR A 206 -11.28 -18.13 -22.66
CA THR A 206 -10.99 -18.41 -21.24
C THR A 206 -10.16 -19.68 -21.02
N ALA A 207 -9.82 -20.39 -22.09
CA ALA A 207 -9.01 -21.61 -22.09
C ALA A 207 -8.04 -21.56 -23.30
N PRO A 208 -7.00 -22.41 -23.33
CA PRO A 208 -6.06 -22.43 -24.44
C PRO A 208 -6.74 -22.68 -25.79
N ILE A 209 -6.40 -21.85 -26.79
CA ILE A 209 -6.86 -22.00 -28.19
C ILE A 209 -5.69 -22.16 -29.16
N ALA A 210 -4.46 -21.98 -28.70
CA ALA A 210 -3.22 -22.13 -29.47
C ALA A 210 -2.08 -22.58 -28.55
N PHE A 211 -1.00 -23.11 -29.12
CA PHE A 211 0.19 -23.59 -28.40
C PHE A 211 1.39 -23.69 -29.35
N GLU A 212 2.61 -23.48 -28.83
CA GLU A 212 3.81 -23.45 -29.67
C GLU A 212 4.26 -24.85 -30.10
N SER A 213 4.26 -25.81 -29.19
CA SER A 213 4.69 -27.18 -29.48
C SER A 213 4.02 -28.20 -28.58
N GLY A 214 3.89 -29.42 -29.07
CA GLY A 214 3.38 -30.59 -28.36
C GLY A 214 3.60 -31.85 -29.20
N THR A 215 3.15 -33.00 -28.69
CA THR A 215 3.24 -34.26 -29.44
C THR A 215 1.92 -35.01 -29.45
N ILE A 216 1.64 -35.69 -30.56
CA ILE A 216 0.44 -36.53 -30.73
C ILE A 216 0.85 -37.99 -30.80
N ASN A 217 0.22 -38.82 -29.97
CA ASN A 217 0.32 -40.27 -30.07
C ASN A 217 -0.69 -40.78 -31.11
N LEU A 218 -0.21 -41.17 -32.30
CA LEU A 218 -1.10 -41.68 -33.37
C LEU A 218 -1.74 -43.04 -33.03
N ALA A 219 -1.22 -43.75 -32.03
CA ALA A 219 -1.79 -45.01 -31.56
C ALA A 219 -2.97 -44.82 -30.57
N GLN A 220 -3.22 -43.60 -30.07
CA GLN A 220 -4.32 -43.33 -29.13
C GLN A 220 -5.70 -43.64 -29.71
N SER A 221 -6.68 -44.04 -28.90
CA SER A 221 -8.06 -44.27 -29.36
C SER A 221 -8.62 -43.02 -30.03
N VAL A 222 -9.35 -43.19 -31.15
CA VAL A 222 -10.04 -42.07 -31.80
C VAL A 222 -11.10 -41.53 -30.83
N PRO A 223 -11.04 -40.25 -30.42
CA PRO A 223 -12.05 -39.66 -29.55
C PRO A 223 -13.42 -39.66 -30.22
N THR A 224 -14.49 -39.67 -29.40
CA THR A 224 -15.86 -39.47 -29.87
C THR A 224 -15.98 -38.18 -30.70
N SER A 225 -16.93 -38.15 -31.64
CA SER A 225 -17.14 -36.98 -32.50
C SER A 225 -17.28 -35.70 -31.68
N GLY A 226 -16.58 -34.64 -32.09
CA GLY A 226 -16.57 -33.33 -31.44
C GLY A 226 -15.61 -33.18 -30.25
N PHE A 227 -15.13 -34.28 -29.65
CA PHE A 227 -14.17 -34.22 -28.55
C PHE A 227 -12.71 -34.13 -29.06
N PRO A 228 -11.82 -33.40 -28.36
CA PRO A 228 -10.42 -33.22 -28.75
C PRO A 228 -9.59 -34.52 -28.67
N TYR A 229 -8.54 -34.61 -29.48
CA TYR A 229 -7.45 -35.57 -29.25
C TYR A 229 -6.58 -35.12 -28.07
N VAL A 230 -5.92 -36.07 -27.40
CA VAL A 230 -4.94 -35.76 -26.35
C VAL A 230 -3.62 -35.38 -27.01
N ILE A 231 -3.16 -34.15 -26.75
CA ILE A 231 -1.85 -33.64 -27.16
C ILE A 231 -0.96 -33.58 -25.92
N ASP A 232 0.12 -34.34 -25.93
CA ASP A 232 1.03 -34.47 -24.81
C ASP A 232 2.07 -33.35 -24.81
N GLY A 233 2.30 -32.76 -23.63
CA GLY A 233 3.40 -31.83 -23.39
C GLY A 233 3.25 -30.47 -24.08
N MET A 234 2.04 -29.93 -24.23
CA MET A 234 1.83 -28.60 -24.82
C MET A 234 2.63 -27.52 -24.08
N THR A 235 3.47 -26.78 -24.81
CA THR A 235 4.26 -25.65 -24.30
C THR A 235 3.72 -24.32 -24.81
N ASN A 236 3.91 -23.26 -24.02
CA ASN A 236 3.55 -21.88 -24.40
C ASN A 236 2.12 -21.77 -24.93
N THR A 237 1.19 -22.39 -24.21
CA THR A 237 -0.24 -22.33 -24.52
C THR A 237 -0.73 -20.89 -24.45
N SER A 238 -1.57 -20.49 -25.41
CA SER A 238 -2.17 -19.17 -25.47
C SER A 238 -3.69 -19.29 -25.48
N ASN A 239 -4.33 -18.46 -24.66
CA ASN A 239 -5.79 -18.26 -24.69
C ASN A 239 -6.22 -17.28 -25.80
N SER A 240 -5.28 -16.82 -26.62
CA SER A 240 -5.50 -15.90 -27.74
C SER A 240 -4.89 -16.44 -29.03
N ALA A 241 -5.57 -16.20 -30.15
CA ALA A 241 -5.09 -16.46 -31.49
C ALA A 241 -5.40 -15.24 -32.36
N THR A 242 -4.45 -14.84 -33.20
CA THR A 242 -4.53 -13.65 -34.04
C THR A 242 -4.21 -14.03 -35.47
N VAL A 243 -5.08 -13.65 -36.40
CA VAL A 243 -4.79 -13.70 -37.84
C VAL A 243 -4.31 -12.33 -38.28
N GLN A 244 -3.06 -12.28 -38.72
CA GLN A 244 -2.41 -11.14 -39.36
C GLN A 244 -2.75 -11.14 -40.85
N LEU A 245 -3.25 -10.02 -41.36
CA LEU A 245 -3.54 -9.82 -42.78
C LEU A 245 -2.38 -9.09 -43.44
N SER A 246 -1.73 -9.71 -44.42
CA SER A 246 -0.67 -9.03 -45.20
C SER A 246 -1.22 -7.89 -46.05
N SER A 247 -2.49 -8.00 -46.45
CA SER A 247 -3.27 -6.93 -47.10
C SER A 247 -4.53 -6.65 -46.30
N ALA A 248 -4.64 -5.41 -45.82
CA ALA A 248 -5.77 -4.95 -45.02
C ALA A 248 -7.12 -5.14 -45.73
N ILE A 249 -8.17 -5.48 -44.98
CA ILE A 249 -9.55 -5.49 -45.49
C ILE A 249 -10.27 -4.20 -45.12
N ASN A 250 -11.19 -3.76 -45.98
CA ASN A 250 -12.05 -2.60 -45.75
C ASN A 250 -13.52 -3.03 -45.86
N PRO A 251 -14.12 -3.58 -44.79
CA PRO A 251 -15.52 -4.00 -44.82
C PRO A 251 -16.47 -2.83 -45.04
N GLY A 252 -17.47 -3.02 -45.90
CA GLY A 252 -18.63 -2.13 -46.03
C GLY A 252 -19.86 -2.69 -45.33
N ASP A 253 -20.98 -1.96 -45.38
CA ASP A 253 -22.28 -2.49 -44.95
C ASP A 253 -22.90 -3.34 -46.06
N VAL A 254 -22.46 -4.59 -46.12
CA VAL A 254 -22.85 -5.58 -47.12
C VAL A 254 -23.48 -6.80 -46.46
N SER A 255 -24.09 -7.69 -47.24
CA SER A 255 -24.57 -8.98 -46.72
C SER A 255 -23.40 -9.85 -46.27
N PHE A 256 -23.61 -10.71 -45.27
CA PHE A 256 -22.57 -11.61 -44.78
C PHE A 256 -22.04 -12.62 -45.82
N GLU A 257 -22.83 -12.91 -46.86
CA GLU A 257 -22.40 -13.77 -47.97
C GLU A 257 -21.29 -13.12 -48.82
N THR A 258 -21.31 -11.79 -48.94
CA THR A 258 -20.37 -10.99 -49.74
C THR A 258 -19.32 -10.26 -48.92
N ALA A 259 -19.45 -10.31 -47.59
CA ALA A 259 -18.51 -9.75 -46.64
C ALA A 259 -17.12 -10.42 -46.75
N PRO A 260 -16.02 -9.67 -46.56
CA PRO A 260 -14.67 -10.24 -46.51
C PRO A 260 -14.56 -11.28 -45.40
N LYS A 261 -13.87 -12.39 -45.71
CA LYS A 261 -13.69 -13.53 -44.81
C LYS A 261 -12.27 -13.63 -44.28
N VAL A 262 -12.14 -13.91 -43.00
CA VAL A 262 -10.88 -14.23 -42.33
C VAL A 262 -10.99 -15.60 -41.69
N TYR A 263 -9.98 -16.45 -41.87
CA TYR A 263 -9.98 -17.83 -41.40
C TYR A 263 -8.92 -18.06 -40.34
N MET A 264 -9.32 -18.67 -39.23
CA MET A 264 -8.46 -18.97 -38.08
C MET A 264 -8.60 -20.43 -37.69
N VAL A 265 -7.49 -21.11 -37.42
CA VAL A 265 -7.47 -22.47 -36.87
C VAL A 265 -7.27 -22.39 -35.37
N ILE A 266 -8.07 -23.09 -34.57
CA ILE A 266 -8.00 -23.06 -33.10
C ILE A 266 -8.04 -24.46 -32.50
N LEU A 267 -7.49 -24.59 -31.30
CA LEU A 267 -7.66 -25.78 -30.47
C LEU A 267 -9.13 -25.86 -30.01
N PRO A 268 -9.82 -27.00 -30.20
CA PRO A 268 -11.17 -27.22 -29.67
C PRO A 268 -11.19 -27.27 -28.15
N GLY A 269 -12.29 -26.82 -27.56
CA GLY A 269 -12.43 -26.74 -26.11
C GLY A 269 -13.69 -26.00 -25.66
N GLU A 270 -13.96 -26.08 -24.37
CA GLU A 270 -15.04 -25.34 -23.71
C GLU A 270 -14.49 -24.04 -23.09
N HIS A 271 -15.19 -22.93 -23.32
CA HIS A 271 -14.88 -21.63 -22.74
C HIS A 271 -16.04 -21.15 -21.87
N THR A 272 -15.90 -21.30 -20.56
CA THR A 272 -16.81 -20.74 -19.56
C THR A 272 -16.47 -19.26 -19.34
N GLY A 273 -17.40 -18.33 -19.61
CA GLY A 273 -17.16 -16.88 -19.58
C GLY A 273 -17.18 -16.21 -20.95
N ASP A 274 -16.66 -14.98 -21.04
CA ASP A 274 -16.65 -14.20 -22.28
C ASP A 274 -15.52 -14.63 -23.21
N ILE A 275 -15.87 -14.97 -24.45
CA ILE A 275 -14.93 -15.02 -25.57
C ILE A 275 -15.02 -13.71 -26.34
N ASN A 276 -13.87 -13.09 -26.62
CA ASN A 276 -13.80 -11.79 -27.28
C ASN A 276 -13.28 -11.93 -28.70
N ILE A 277 -14.03 -11.36 -29.66
CA ILE A 277 -13.65 -11.26 -31.06
C ILE A 277 -13.18 -9.84 -31.31
N GLY A 278 -11.87 -9.69 -31.53
CA GLY A 278 -11.20 -8.40 -31.69
C GLY A 278 -10.87 -8.07 -33.14
N PHE A 279 -11.01 -6.80 -33.51
CA PHE A 279 -10.62 -6.24 -34.79
C PHE A 279 -9.67 -5.07 -34.55
N GLU A 280 -8.47 -5.10 -35.13
CA GLU A 280 -7.56 -3.97 -35.08
C GLU A 280 -8.01 -2.89 -36.07
N VAL A 281 -8.19 -1.66 -35.58
CA VAL A 281 -8.48 -0.48 -36.39
C VAL A 281 -7.65 0.69 -35.84
N GLY A 282 -6.71 1.19 -36.65
CA GLY A 282 -5.93 2.39 -36.30
C GLY A 282 -5.01 2.20 -35.09
N GLY A 283 -4.47 1.01 -34.89
CA GLY A 283 -3.58 0.63 -33.79
C GLY A 283 -4.29 0.28 -32.48
N SER A 284 -5.59 0.02 -32.51
CA SER A 284 -6.37 -0.38 -31.33
C SER A 284 -7.34 -1.50 -31.66
N PHE A 285 -7.48 -2.45 -30.75
CA PHE A 285 -8.46 -3.52 -30.87
C PHE A 285 -9.84 -3.04 -30.40
N TYR A 286 -10.85 -3.36 -31.21
CA TYR A 286 -12.26 -3.25 -30.87
C TYR A 286 -12.85 -4.65 -30.77
N GLU A 287 -13.52 -4.96 -29.67
CA GLU A 287 -13.99 -6.29 -29.33
C GLU A 287 -15.51 -6.38 -29.25
N ILE A 288 -16.00 -7.56 -29.63
CA ILE A 288 -17.37 -8.04 -29.43
C ILE A 288 -17.29 -9.32 -28.60
N SER A 289 -18.00 -9.35 -27.48
CA SER A 289 -17.99 -10.48 -26.55
C SER A 289 -19.17 -11.43 -26.81
N LYS A 290 -18.94 -12.73 -26.59
CA LYS A 290 -19.98 -13.76 -26.54
C LYS A 290 -19.75 -14.63 -25.30
N THR A 291 -20.81 -14.91 -24.54
CA THR A 291 -20.70 -15.75 -23.35
C THR A 291 -20.81 -17.23 -23.70
N ASN A 292 -20.07 -18.08 -22.98
CA ASN A 292 -20.20 -19.54 -22.95
C ASN A 292 -20.18 -20.19 -24.35
N VAL A 293 -18.99 -20.42 -24.89
CA VAL A 293 -18.79 -20.98 -26.24
C VAL A 293 -18.01 -22.28 -26.16
N THR A 294 -18.45 -23.28 -26.93
CA THR A 294 -17.74 -24.55 -27.09
C THR A 294 -17.36 -24.74 -28.56
N PHE A 295 -16.08 -24.97 -28.81
CA PHE A 295 -15.56 -25.35 -30.11
C PHE A 295 -15.27 -26.85 -30.13
N GLU A 296 -16.03 -27.57 -30.95
CA GLU A 296 -15.88 -29.00 -31.15
C GLU A 296 -14.84 -29.29 -32.23
N ARG A 297 -14.07 -30.35 -32.02
CA ARG A 297 -13.06 -30.84 -32.96
C ARG A 297 -13.68 -31.09 -34.34
N GLY A 298 -12.96 -30.66 -35.38
CA GLY A 298 -13.35 -30.92 -36.77
C GLY A 298 -14.60 -30.17 -37.22
N LYS A 299 -15.01 -29.11 -36.51
CA LYS A 299 -16.12 -28.24 -36.90
C LYS A 299 -15.64 -26.87 -37.38
N LYS A 300 -16.37 -26.34 -38.37
CA LYS A 300 -16.27 -24.96 -38.81
C LYS A 300 -17.33 -24.14 -38.11
N TYR A 301 -16.91 -23.00 -37.58
CA TYR A 301 -17.78 -22.01 -37.00
C TYR A 301 -17.78 -20.78 -37.88
N VAL A 302 -18.96 -20.39 -38.35
CA VAL A 302 -19.14 -19.13 -39.08
C VAL A 302 -19.54 -18.07 -38.06
N ILE A 303 -18.72 -17.04 -37.92
CA ILE A 303 -18.97 -15.90 -37.06
C ILE A 303 -19.33 -14.72 -37.94
N GLN A 304 -20.62 -14.40 -37.97
CA GLN A 304 -21.14 -13.21 -38.63
C GLN A 304 -21.08 -12.04 -37.65
N THR A 305 -20.34 -11.01 -38.02
CA THR A 305 -20.04 -9.89 -37.12
C THR A 305 -20.05 -8.56 -37.83
N ASP A 306 -20.62 -7.56 -37.16
CA ASP A 306 -20.61 -6.18 -37.59
C ASP A 306 -19.68 -5.37 -36.69
N VAL A 307 -18.54 -4.96 -37.24
CA VAL A 307 -17.51 -4.22 -36.50
C VAL A 307 -18.02 -2.86 -36.04
N GLY A 308 -19.09 -2.32 -36.64
CA GLY A 308 -19.76 -1.10 -36.15
C GLY A 308 -20.33 -1.24 -34.74
N ASN A 309 -20.56 -2.48 -34.27
CA ASN A 309 -21.02 -2.77 -32.91
C ASN A 309 -19.87 -3.10 -31.93
N ALA A 310 -18.62 -3.12 -32.41
CA ALA A 310 -17.47 -3.42 -31.57
C ALA A 310 -17.12 -2.23 -30.68
N SER A 311 -16.78 -2.52 -29.43
CA SER A 311 -16.34 -1.51 -28.46
C SER A 311 -14.85 -1.62 -28.23
N ILE A 312 -14.16 -0.54 -27.87
CA ILE A 312 -12.72 -0.63 -27.63
C ILE A 312 -12.40 -1.69 -26.57
N ALA A 313 -11.38 -2.51 -26.82
CA ALA A 313 -10.95 -3.53 -25.87
C ALA A 313 -10.43 -2.85 -24.59
N LEU A 314 -11.20 -2.95 -23.51
CA LEU A 314 -10.83 -2.36 -22.21
C LEU A 314 -10.14 -3.40 -21.34
N ILE A 315 -9.00 -3.02 -20.79
CA ILE A 315 -8.35 -3.79 -19.74
C ILE A 315 -9.15 -3.57 -18.45
N LYS A 316 -9.64 -4.64 -17.83
CA LYS A 316 -10.28 -4.52 -16.50
C LYS A 316 -9.22 -4.37 -15.43
N GLY A 317 -9.49 -3.56 -14.41
CA GLY A 317 -8.57 -3.41 -13.28
C GLY A 317 -8.36 -4.72 -12.51
N SER A 318 -9.35 -5.59 -12.52
CA SER A 318 -9.31 -6.94 -11.95
C SER A 318 -8.40 -7.92 -12.69
N ASP A 319 -8.09 -7.66 -13.96
CA ASP A 319 -7.20 -8.50 -14.79
C ASP A 319 -5.71 -8.09 -14.68
N LEU A 320 -5.41 -6.99 -13.99
CA LEU A 320 -4.05 -6.44 -13.91
C LEU A 320 -3.25 -7.05 -12.77
N GLU A 321 -1.99 -7.38 -13.06
CA GLU A 321 -1.01 -7.87 -12.09
C GLU A 321 -0.04 -6.77 -11.63
N PRO A 322 0.59 -6.90 -10.45
CA PRO A 322 1.65 -5.98 -10.01
C PRO A 322 2.81 -5.84 -11.00
N VAL A 323 3.23 -4.59 -11.24
CA VAL A 323 4.33 -4.28 -12.18
C VAL A 323 5.52 -3.70 -11.43
N THR A 324 6.73 -4.17 -11.74
CA THR A 324 7.97 -3.62 -11.16
C THR A 324 8.59 -2.58 -12.09
N ILE A 325 8.71 -1.34 -11.61
CA ILE A 325 9.30 -0.21 -12.33
C ILE A 325 10.40 0.36 -11.45
N ASN A 326 11.63 0.46 -11.99
CA ASN A 326 12.80 0.98 -11.27
C ASN A 326 13.04 0.31 -9.90
N GLY A 327 12.85 -1.02 -9.82
CA GLY A 327 13.04 -1.80 -8.60
C GLY A 327 11.92 -1.69 -7.56
N VAL A 328 10.85 -0.94 -7.86
CA VAL A 328 9.66 -0.78 -7.00
C VAL A 328 8.50 -1.54 -7.64
N THR A 329 7.91 -2.50 -6.92
CA THR A 329 6.72 -3.22 -7.38
C THR A 329 5.47 -2.43 -7.01
N TRP A 330 4.70 -1.99 -8.00
CA TRP A 330 3.50 -1.17 -7.85
C TRP A 330 2.24 -2.03 -7.86
N ALA A 331 1.23 -1.63 -7.08
CA ALA A 331 -0.06 -2.27 -7.09
C ALA A 331 -0.78 -2.03 -8.42
N PRO A 332 -1.51 -3.02 -8.96
CA PRO A 332 -2.18 -2.93 -10.26
C PRO A 332 -3.30 -1.88 -10.29
N VAL A 333 -3.98 -1.67 -9.16
CA VAL A 333 -5.09 -0.73 -8.98
C VAL A 333 -4.92 0.15 -7.73
N ASN A 334 -5.71 1.22 -7.62
CA ASN A 334 -5.74 2.07 -6.44
C ASN A 334 -6.30 1.30 -5.22
N ALA A 335 -5.90 1.68 -4.01
CA ALA A 335 -6.42 1.08 -2.79
C ALA A 335 -7.95 1.21 -2.72
N GLY A 336 -8.61 0.12 -2.33
CA GLY A 336 -10.08 0.05 -2.27
C GLY A 336 -10.77 -0.12 -3.61
N TYR A 337 -10.07 -0.54 -4.66
CA TYR A 337 -10.67 -0.91 -5.95
C TYR A 337 -11.64 -2.10 -5.84
N SER A 338 -12.72 -2.02 -6.62
CA SER A 338 -13.62 -3.11 -6.99
C SER A 338 -14.29 -2.78 -8.33
N GLU A 339 -15.01 -3.73 -8.91
CA GLU A 339 -15.80 -3.51 -10.13
C GLU A 339 -16.85 -2.38 -9.99
N THR A 340 -17.26 -2.06 -8.76
CA THR A 340 -18.17 -0.94 -8.43
C THR A 340 -17.45 0.32 -7.97
N THR A 341 -16.15 0.25 -7.68
CA THR A 341 -15.31 1.36 -7.22
C THR A 341 -14.04 1.48 -8.07
N LYS A 342 -14.23 1.66 -9.37
CA LYS A 342 -13.15 1.56 -10.39
C LYS A 342 -12.01 2.57 -10.20
N TYR A 343 -12.26 3.70 -9.54
CA TYR A 343 -11.23 4.70 -9.19
C TYR A 343 -10.44 4.35 -7.92
N GLY A 344 -10.87 3.35 -7.16
CA GLY A 344 -10.47 3.13 -5.77
C GLY A 344 -11.16 4.08 -4.80
N LEU A 345 -10.78 3.99 -3.52
CA LEU A 345 -11.29 4.86 -2.46
C LEU A 345 -10.39 6.09 -2.24
N TYR A 346 -10.95 7.08 -1.56
CA TYR A 346 -10.33 8.35 -1.21
C TYR A 346 -10.01 8.40 0.27
N TYR A 347 -8.79 8.77 0.59
CA TYR A 347 -8.25 8.75 1.94
C TYR A 347 -7.78 10.14 2.29
N GLN A 348 -8.08 10.63 3.50
CA GLN A 348 -7.43 11.81 4.07
C GLN A 348 -6.04 11.43 4.57
N TRP A 349 -5.13 12.38 4.69
CA TRP A 349 -3.77 12.13 5.21
C TRP A 349 -3.84 11.44 6.58
N HIS A 350 -3.14 10.33 6.83
CA HIS A 350 -3.23 9.58 8.11
C HIS A 350 -4.54 8.82 8.37
N ARG A 351 -5.39 8.64 7.36
CA ARG A 351 -6.65 7.89 7.49
C ARG A 351 -6.47 6.46 6.95
N LYS A 352 -6.80 5.46 7.78
CA LYS A 352 -6.70 4.01 7.48
C LYS A 352 -7.78 3.54 6.51
N TYR A 353 -9.01 4.01 6.71
CA TYR A 353 -10.16 3.61 5.91
C TYR A 353 -10.39 4.58 4.74
N GLY A 354 -10.88 4.09 3.61
CA GLY A 354 -11.20 4.93 2.46
C GLY A 354 -12.65 5.43 2.51
N HIS A 355 -12.99 6.36 1.63
CA HIS A 355 -14.35 6.80 1.33
C HIS A 355 -14.58 6.74 -0.17
N GLY A 356 -15.79 6.47 -0.65
CA GLY A 356 -16.13 6.81 -2.03
C GLY A 356 -16.67 8.24 -2.13
N VAL A 357 -17.20 8.57 -3.30
CA VAL A 357 -17.66 9.93 -3.62
C VAL A 357 -19.17 10.06 -3.53
N ASP A 358 -19.91 8.99 -3.83
CA ASP A 358 -21.37 8.96 -3.84
C ASP A 358 -21.91 7.57 -3.47
N ILE A 359 -23.25 7.49 -3.38
CA ILE A 359 -24.00 6.28 -3.02
C ILE A 359 -23.90 5.16 -4.06
N ILE A 360 -23.43 5.45 -5.27
CA ILE A 360 -23.32 4.47 -6.36
C ILE A 360 -22.01 3.69 -6.18
N GLU A 361 -20.95 4.34 -5.69
CA GLU A 361 -19.66 3.72 -5.43
C GLU A 361 -19.52 3.17 -4.00
N THR A 362 -20.09 3.82 -2.98
CA THR A 362 -19.90 3.43 -1.55
C THR A 362 -21.07 3.83 -0.62
N PRO A 363 -21.16 3.27 0.61
CA PRO A 363 -22.17 3.69 1.59
C PRO A 363 -22.16 5.19 1.90
N LEU A 364 -23.31 5.72 2.36
CA LEU A 364 -23.50 7.12 2.74
C LEU A 364 -22.35 7.63 3.63
N LYS A 365 -21.68 8.69 3.15
CA LYS A 365 -20.67 9.43 3.90
C LYS A 365 -21.35 10.47 4.79
N GLU A 366 -21.07 10.40 6.09
CA GLU A 366 -21.40 11.45 7.03
C GLU A 366 -20.23 12.45 7.14
N THR A 367 -20.53 13.72 7.40
CA THR A 367 -19.50 14.75 7.62
C THR A 367 -19.50 15.20 9.07
N MET A 368 -18.31 15.32 9.65
CA MET A 368 -18.11 15.84 11.00
C MET A 368 -17.02 16.92 10.99
N GLN A 369 -17.18 17.97 11.79
CA GLN A 369 -16.17 19.00 11.91
C GLN A 369 -14.94 18.49 12.69
N GLY A 370 -13.75 18.60 12.09
CA GLY A 370 -12.46 18.39 12.75
C GLY A 370 -11.80 19.70 13.23
N PRO A 371 -10.58 19.63 13.80
CA PRO A 371 -9.74 18.44 13.93
C PRO A 371 -10.14 17.52 15.10
N VAL A 372 -9.82 16.23 14.99
CA VAL A 372 -10.03 15.19 16.02
C VAL A 372 -8.71 14.50 16.39
N SER A 373 -8.70 13.59 17.37
CA SER A 373 -7.50 12.76 17.60
C SER A 373 -7.32 11.74 16.47
N VAL A 374 -6.07 11.42 16.12
CA VAL A 374 -5.76 10.44 15.06
C VAL A 374 -6.30 9.04 15.39
N GLY A 375 -6.34 8.69 16.67
CA GLY A 375 -6.95 7.45 17.15
C GLY A 375 -8.45 7.42 16.91
N PHE A 376 -9.16 8.49 17.29
CA PHE A 376 -10.61 8.57 17.14
C PHE A 376 -11.06 8.45 15.68
N GLY A 377 -10.49 9.23 14.76
CA GLY A 377 -10.95 9.17 13.36
C GLY A 377 -10.51 7.92 12.59
N ASN A 378 -9.69 7.05 13.20
CA ASN A 378 -9.29 5.75 12.66
C ASN A 378 -9.94 4.57 13.39
N LEU A 379 -10.98 4.79 14.21
CA LEU A 379 -11.83 3.72 14.73
C LEU A 379 -12.66 3.12 13.59
N GLU A 380 -12.90 1.80 13.64
CA GLU A 380 -13.75 1.09 12.66
C GLU A 380 -15.16 1.67 12.57
N ASP A 381 -15.72 2.12 13.70
CA ASP A 381 -17.04 2.76 13.76
C ASP A 381 -17.07 4.11 13.03
N ASN A 382 -15.91 4.79 12.94
CA ASN A 382 -15.77 6.08 12.30
C ASN A 382 -15.34 5.99 10.83
N ARG A 383 -15.26 4.78 10.25
CA ARG A 383 -14.78 4.55 8.88
C ARG A 383 -15.63 5.22 7.78
N ASN A 384 -16.87 5.59 8.08
CA ASN A 384 -17.77 6.29 7.14
C ASN A 384 -17.88 7.80 7.40
N ILE A 385 -17.21 8.32 8.45
CA ILE A 385 -17.20 9.74 8.79
C ILE A 385 -16.03 10.43 8.10
N PHE A 386 -16.35 11.46 7.32
CA PHE A 386 -15.38 12.37 6.73
C PHE A 386 -15.21 13.62 7.59
N PHE A 387 -13.97 13.89 8.00
CA PHE A 387 -13.68 14.98 8.92
C PHE A 387 -13.30 16.26 8.15
N THR A 388 -14.17 17.26 8.16
CA THR A 388 -13.96 18.53 7.46
C THR A 388 -13.10 19.47 8.30
N ASN A 389 -12.16 20.18 7.67
CA ASN A 389 -11.48 21.31 8.30
C ASN A 389 -11.06 22.33 7.23
N SER A 390 -11.72 23.48 7.22
CA SER A 390 -11.44 24.60 6.32
C SER A 390 -10.42 25.60 6.88
N ASN A 391 -9.98 25.46 8.13
CA ASN A 391 -9.08 26.39 8.80
C ASN A 391 -7.66 25.85 8.85
N SER A 392 -6.66 26.72 8.69
CA SER A 392 -5.24 26.37 8.87
C SER A 392 -5.04 25.71 10.24
N PRO A 393 -4.36 24.55 10.34
CA PRO A 393 -3.47 23.94 9.35
C PRO A 393 -4.15 23.03 8.30
N TYR A 394 -5.48 23.08 8.13
CA TYR A 394 -6.25 22.28 7.17
C TYR A 394 -6.15 20.75 7.38
N SER A 395 -5.69 20.33 8.56
CA SER A 395 -5.58 18.92 8.97
C SER A 395 -6.88 18.48 9.65
N TRP A 396 -7.31 17.25 9.42
CA TRP A 396 -8.43 16.67 10.16
C TRP A 396 -8.01 16.11 11.53
N ILE A 397 -6.70 16.02 11.81
CA ILE A 397 -6.15 15.59 13.11
C ILE A 397 -5.46 16.73 13.87
N ASN A 398 -5.56 16.69 15.20
CA ASN A 398 -4.97 17.68 16.13
C ASN A 398 -3.44 17.71 16.05
N THR A 399 -2.80 16.53 16.04
CA THR A 399 -1.34 16.38 16.01
C THR A 399 -0.90 15.99 14.61
N ILE A 400 -0.20 16.90 13.92
CA ILE A 400 0.31 16.66 12.57
C ILE A 400 1.40 15.58 12.63
N GLN A 401 1.12 14.45 12.00
CA GLN A 401 2.05 13.35 11.87
C GLN A 401 3.04 13.62 10.72
N GLN A 402 4.33 13.34 10.94
CA GLN A 402 5.41 13.69 10.00
C GLN A 402 5.49 12.76 8.78
N GLY A 403 4.86 11.59 8.83
CA GLY A 403 4.81 10.66 7.73
C GLY A 403 3.88 9.50 8.05
N TRP A 404 3.32 8.87 7.02
CA TRP A 404 2.54 7.66 7.22
C TRP A 404 3.43 6.59 7.85
N ASN A 405 3.15 6.25 9.12
CA ASN A 405 3.99 5.36 9.91
C ASN A 405 4.13 4.00 9.19
N ALA A 406 5.38 3.56 8.99
CA ALA A 406 5.68 2.28 8.34
C ALA A 406 5.18 1.06 9.13
N SER A 407 4.81 1.26 10.39
CA SER A 407 4.35 0.25 11.36
C SER A 407 2.87 -0.15 11.23
N GLU A 408 2.26 -0.02 10.05
CA GLU A 408 0.90 -0.53 9.74
C GLU A 408 -0.30 0.11 10.46
N ARG A 409 -0.13 0.78 11.62
CA ARG A 409 -1.23 1.28 12.47
C ARG A 409 -2.31 2.05 11.70
N TYR A 410 -1.93 2.87 10.74
CA TYR A 410 -2.83 3.62 9.86
C TYR A 410 -2.50 3.43 8.37
N ASN A 411 -1.92 2.29 8.01
CA ASN A 411 -1.62 1.97 6.61
C ASN A 411 -2.94 1.68 5.86
N PRO A 412 -3.28 2.49 4.85
CA PRO A 412 -4.50 2.30 4.06
C PRO A 412 -4.35 1.25 2.95
N CYS A 413 -3.14 0.75 2.72
CA CYS A 413 -2.87 -0.29 1.74
C CYS A 413 -3.18 -1.69 2.31
N PRO A 414 -3.49 -2.68 1.44
CA PRO A 414 -3.67 -4.06 1.86
C PRO A 414 -2.44 -4.66 2.56
N PRO A 415 -2.59 -5.76 3.31
CA PRO A 415 -1.46 -6.45 3.92
C PRO A 415 -0.34 -6.76 2.91
N GLY A 416 0.91 -6.47 3.28
CA GLY A 416 2.07 -6.63 2.38
C GLY A 416 2.31 -5.45 1.42
N TRP A 417 1.51 -4.38 1.49
CA TRP A 417 1.65 -3.17 0.68
C TRP A 417 1.79 -1.93 1.56
N ARG A 418 2.41 -0.87 1.04
CA ARG A 418 2.51 0.43 1.71
C ARG A 418 2.31 1.58 0.73
N VAL A 419 2.15 2.77 1.26
CA VAL A 419 2.15 3.98 0.45
C VAL A 419 3.57 4.24 -0.08
N PRO A 420 3.76 4.77 -1.29
CA PRO A 420 5.06 5.08 -1.85
C PRO A 420 5.64 6.35 -1.25
N ASN A 421 6.96 6.45 -1.17
CA ASN A 421 7.64 7.69 -0.80
C ASN A 421 7.82 8.61 -2.03
N GLU A 422 8.19 9.87 -1.80
CA GLU A 422 8.40 10.85 -2.87
C GLU A 422 9.42 10.43 -3.95
N SER A 423 10.51 9.77 -3.56
CA SER A 423 11.55 9.31 -4.51
C SER A 423 11.03 8.22 -5.45
N GLU A 424 10.13 7.36 -4.95
CA GLU A 424 9.51 6.29 -5.75
C GLU A 424 8.56 6.88 -6.80
N PHE A 425 7.75 7.88 -6.43
CA PHE A 425 6.93 8.61 -7.42
C PHE A 425 7.78 9.39 -8.41
N THR A 426 8.85 10.04 -7.98
CA THR A 426 9.78 10.74 -8.90
C THR A 426 10.43 9.75 -9.88
N GLY A 427 10.81 8.57 -9.40
CA GLY A 427 11.33 7.48 -10.22
C GLY A 427 10.29 6.94 -11.20
N LEU A 428 9.02 6.82 -10.79
CA LEU A 428 7.91 6.42 -11.67
C LEU A 428 7.67 7.46 -12.77
N ILE A 429 7.62 8.75 -12.42
CA ILE A 429 7.39 9.86 -13.35
C ILE A 429 8.46 9.93 -14.43
N SER A 430 9.71 9.65 -14.07
CA SER A 430 10.86 9.68 -14.99
C SER A 430 11.10 8.36 -15.73
N SER A 431 10.28 7.32 -15.48
CA SER A 431 10.46 6.01 -16.10
C SER A 431 10.06 5.98 -17.58
N GLY A 432 10.71 5.12 -18.37
CA GLY A 432 10.17 4.65 -19.65
C GLY A 432 10.07 5.65 -20.81
N GLY A 433 10.68 6.83 -20.72
CA GLY A 433 10.62 7.85 -21.78
C GLY A 433 9.41 8.80 -21.69
N GLY A 434 8.57 8.68 -20.67
CA GLY A 434 7.46 9.60 -20.42
C GLY A 434 6.22 8.94 -19.83
N THR A 435 5.07 9.58 -20.04
CA THR A 435 3.75 9.11 -19.61
C THR A 435 2.70 9.47 -20.66
N THR A 436 1.63 8.70 -20.79
CA THR A 436 0.56 8.95 -21.79
C THR A 436 -0.78 9.14 -21.11
N TRP A 437 -1.44 10.27 -21.37
CA TRP A 437 -2.84 10.48 -20.98
C TRP A 437 -3.79 9.76 -21.94
N VAL A 438 -4.86 9.19 -21.40
CA VAL A 438 -5.97 8.59 -22.16
C VAL A 438 -7.31 9.10 -21.64
N ASN A 439 -8.27 9.29 -22.54
CA ASN A 439 -9.59 9.83 -22.23
C ASN A 439 -10.56 8.73 -21.77
N ALA A 440 -11.66 9.12 -21.14
CA ALA A 440 -12.71 8.19 -20.76
C ALA A 440 -13.32 7.50 -21.99
N GLY A 441 -13.73 6.24 -21.85
CA GLY A 441 -14.25 5.40 -22.94
C GLY A 441 -13.20 5.00 -23.97
N THR A 442 -11.92 5.26 -23.72
CA THR A 442 -10.81 4.87 -24.61
C THR A 442 -9.91 3.87 -23.90
N LEU A 443 -8.61 3.92 -24.17
CA LEU A 443 -7.58 3.01 -23.75
C LEU A 443 -7.22 3.12 -22.25
N GLY A 444 -8.12 3.53 -21.37
CA GLY A 444 -7.91 3.50 -19.92
C GLY A 444 -8.30 2.16 -19.30
N VAL A 445 -7.79 1.86 -18.11
CA VAL A 445 -8.26 0.71 -17.33
C VAL A 445 -9.71 0.95 -16.93
N ASP A 446 -10.56 -0.06 -17.08
CA ASP A 446 -12.01 0.00 -16.93
C ASP A 446 -12.70 1.11 -17.75
N GLY A 447 -12.04 1.60 -18.80
CA GLY A 447 -12.50 2.73 -19.63
C GLY A 447 -12.37 4.10 -18.95
N LEU A 448 -11.62 4.21 -17.86
CA LEU A 448 -11.47 5.47 -17.12
C LEU A 448 -10.49 6.42 -17.82
N ALA A 449 -10.69 7.73 -17.66
CA ALA A 449 -9.65 8.70 -18.01
C ALA A 449 -8.48 8.60 -17.00
N GLY A 450 -7.25 8.82 -17.46
CA GLY A 450 -6.08 8.74 -16.59
C GLY A 450 -4.78 8.70 -17.35
N ARG A 451 -3.72 8.23 -16.70
CA ARG A 451 -2.37 8.26 -17.27
C ARG A 451 -1.63 6.95 -17.05
N TRP A 452 -0.98 6.47 -18.10
CA TRP A 452 -0.09 5.31 -18.09
C TRP A 452 1.35 5.73 -17.80
N PHE A 453 2.03 4.94 -16.97
CA PHE A 453 3.41 5.12 -16.53
C PHE A 453 4.20 3.83 -16.76
N GLY A 454 5.41 3.92 -17.31
CA GLY A 454 6.27 2.75 -17.57
C GLY A 454 6.83 2.73 -18.99
N LYS A 455 7.61 1.70 -19.32
CA LYS A 455 8.39 1.62 -20.58
C LYS A 455 7.55 1.70 -21.84
N HIS A 456 6.36 1.11 -21.83
CA HIS A 456 5.48 1.02 -22.99
C HIS A 456 4.22 1.88 -22.81
N HIS A 457 4.34 3.01 -22.11
CA HIS A 457 3.19 3.84 -21.74
C HIS A 457 2.36 4.35 -22.92
N ASN A 458 2.96 4.46 -24.11
CA ASN A 458 2.32 4.89 -25.35
C ASN A 458 1.91 3.74 -26.28
N ASN A 459 2.18 2.49 -25.92
CA ASN A 459 1.82 1.31 -26.72
C ASN A 459 0.61 0.62 -26.08
N PRO A 460 -0.59 0.66 -26.72
CA PRO A 460 -1.81 0.09 -26.17
C PRO A 460 -1.74 -1.41 -25.88
N ASP A 461 -0.94 -2.15 -26.66
CA ASP A 461 -0.85 -3.61 -26.61
C ASP A 461 0.11 -4.10 -25.53
N LEU A 462 1.19 -3.36 -25.25
CA LEU A 462 2.27 -3.80 -24.34
C LEU A 462 2.17 -3.25 -22.91
N ARG A 463 1.33 -2.25 -22.70
CA ARG A 463 1.26 -1.55 -21.40
C ARG A 463 0.66 -2.38 -20.25
N ALA A 464 -0.17 -3.39 -20.55
CA ALA A 464 -0.74 -4.25 -19.50
C ALA A 464 0.34 -5.02 -18.72
N ASP A 465 1.45 -5.36 -19.39
CA ASP A 465 2.52 -6.19 -18.82
C ASP A 465 3.66 -5.38 -18.19
N SER A 466 3.73 -4.08 -18.47
CA SER A 466 4.95 -3.29 -18.25
C SER A 466 4.71 -1.86 -17.77
N CYS A 467 3.45 -1.47 -17.61
CA CYS A 467 3.06 -0.15 -17.18
C CYS A 467 2.02 -0.23 -16.07
N ILE A 468 1.89 0.85 -15.31
CA ILE A 468 0.75 1.05 -14.40
C ILE A 468 -0.13 2.18 -14.89
N PHE A 469 -1.42 2.06 -14.60
CA PHE A 469 -2.41 3.10 -14.88
C PHE A 469 -2.87 3.75 -13.59
N ILE A 470 -2.79 5.08 -13.53
CA ILE A 470 -3.36 5.87 -12.44
C ILE A 470 -4.59 6.60 -13.00
N PRO A 471 -5.80 6.26 -12.52
CA PRO A 471 -7.02 6.90 -13.01
C PRO A 471 -7.10 8.33 -12.50
N ALA A 472 -7.74 9.20 -13.28
CA ALA A 472 -8.04 10.58 -12.91
C ALA A 472 -9.17 10.64 -11.87
N ALA A 473 -8.88 10.20 -10.64
CA ALA A 473 -9.85 10.06 -9.57
C ALA A 473 -10.38 11.40 -9.05
N GLY A 474 -9.69 12.51 -9.26
CA GLY A 474 -9.99 13.77 -8.59
C GLY A 474 -9.71 13.69 -7.09
N ASN A 475 -10.48 14.43 -6.30
CA ASN A 475 -10.29 14.55 -4.84
C ASN A 475 -11.62 14.87 -4.14
N LEU A 476 -11.67 14.66 -2.81
CA LEU A 476 -12.71 15.19 -1.94
C LEU A 476 -12.19 16.45 -1.22
N SER A 477 -12.97 17.52 -1.28
CA SER A 477 -12.68 18.81 -0.63
C SER A 477 -12.56 18.67 0.89
N ASN A 478 -11.57 19.33 1.49
CA ASN A 478 -11.38 19.37 2.94
C ASN A 478 -12.45 20.22 3.67
N THR A 479 -13.24 21.01 2.95
CA THR A 479 -14.24 21.93 3.50
C THR A 479 -15.58 21.25 3.74
N ASP A 480 -16.04 20.47 2.77
CA ASP A 480 -17.39 19.90 2.72
C ASP A 480 -17.38 18.44 2.28
N GLY A 481 -16.22 17.89 1.94
CA GLY A 481 -16.08 16.53 1.49
C GLY A 481 -16.64 16.27 0.09
N LYS A 482 -16.98 17.28 -0.72
CA LYS A 482 -17.51 17.03 -2.07
C LYS A 482 -16.42 16.62 -3.05
N GLY A 483 -16.76 15.70 -3.95
CA GLY A 483 -15.88 15.24 -5.03
C GLY A 483 -15.72 16.27 -6.13
N THR A 484 -14.49 16.52 -6.58
CA THR A 484 -14.17 17.44 -7.68
C THR A 484 -13.13 16.85 -8.62
N GLY A 485 -13.22 17.18 -9.90
CA GLY A 485 -12.15 16.91 -10.88
C GLY A 485 -11.98 15.44 -11.31
N ARG A 486 -12.95 14.58 -10.98
CA ARG A 486 -13.01 13.21 -11.48
C ARG A 486 -13.05 13.19 -13.02
N GLY A 487 -12.23 12.34 -13.62
CA GLY A 487 -12.00 12.26 -15.06
C GLY A 487 -11.01 13.30 -15.61
N ALA A 488 -10.59 14.29 -14.81
CA ALA A 488 -9.77 15.40 -15.27
C ALA A 488 -8.41 15.52 -14.55
N ASN A 489 -8.33 15.18 -13.26
CA ASN A 489 -7.07 15.19 -12.51
C ASN A 489 -6.91 13.97 -11.61
N ALA A 490 -5.68 13.67 -11.24
CA ALA A 490 -5.36 12.65 -10.25
C ALA A 490 -4.44 13.23 -9.18
N MET A 491 -4.60 12.71 -7.96
CA MET A 491 -3.68 12.93 -6.86
C MET A 491 -3.49 11.62 -6.09
N CYS A 492 -2.24 11.33 -5.71
CA CYS A 492 -1.90 10.21 -4.85
C CYS A 492 -0.97 10.67 -3.73
N PHE A 493 -1.30 10.34 -2.47
CA PHE A 493 -0.41 10.65 -1.35
C PHE A 493 0.92 9.89 -1.44
N THR A 494 1.98 10.55 -0.98
CA THR A 494 3.28 9.94 -0.68
C THR A 494 3.39 9.65 0.82
N MET A 495 4.44 8.98 1.30
CA MET A 495 4.62 8.74 2.74
C MET A 495 5.01 9.97 3.57
N GLN A 496 5.32 11.11 2.95
CA GLN A 496 5.85 12.29 3.64
C GLN A 496 4.79 13.38 3.92
N ALA A 497 4.79 13.91 5.14
CA ALA A 497 4.07 15.14 5.46
C ALA A 497 4.90 16.38 5.07
N HIS A 498 4.25 17.55 5.16
CA HIS A 498 4.90 18.85 5.06
C HIS A 498 4.44 19.76 6.21
N SER A 499 5.19 20.83 6.48
CA SER A 499 4.86 21.79 7.53
C SER A 499 3.51 22.48 7.29
N GLY A 500 2.84 22.88 8.36
CA GLY A 500 1.60 23.69 8.28
C GLY A 500 0.35 22.90 7.87
N GLY A 501 0.36 21.56 8.02
CA GLY A 501 -0.77 20.66 7.72
C GLY A 501 -1.02 20.43 6.24
N TYR A 502 0.08 20.40 5.49
CA TYR A 502 0.13 19.92 4.12
C TYR A 502 0.73 18.51 4.08
N ALA A 503 0.41 17.76 3.05
CA ALA A 503 0.98 16.45 2.75
C ALA A 503 1.50 16.45 1.32
N ARG A 504 2.55 15.65 1.09
CA ARG A 504 3.18 15.54 -0.22
C ARG A 504 2.38 14.54 -1.07
N VAL A 505 2.03 14.95 -2.29
CA VAL A 505 1.29 14.13 -3.27
C VAL A 505 2.01 14.11 -4.60
N MET A 506 1.83 13.04 -5.37
CA MET A 506 1.97 13.09 -6.82
C MET A 506 0.65 13.59 -7.43
N SER A 507 0.71 14.50 -8.41
CA SER A 507 -0.47 15.04 -9.08
C SER A 507 -0.28 15.27 -10.57
N PHE A 508 -1.35 15.14 -11.34
CA PHE A 508 -1.42 15.52 -12.77
C PHE A 508 -2.85 15.88 -13.18
N THR A 509 -2.98 16.53 -14.33
CA THR A 509 -4.27 16.77 -15.00
C THR A 509 -4.26 16.20 -16.41
N SER A 510 -5.37 16.34 -17.14
CA SER A 510 -5.45 16.00 -18.57
C SER A 510 -4.47 16.77 -19.45
N ILE A 511 -4.00 17.94 -19.00
CA ILE A 511 -3.10 18.81 -19.77
C ILE A 511 -1.73 19.03 -19.11
N THR A 512 -1.57 18.73 -17.82
CA THR A 512 -0.30 18.88 -17.11
C THR A 512 0.39 17.54 -16.88
N ASN A 513 1.71 17.52 -17.05
CA ASN A 513 2.52 16.35 -16.74
C ASN A 513 2.56 16.08 -15.22
N PRO A 514 2.78 14.82 -14.82
CA PRO A 514 2.83 14.44 -13.42
C PRO A 514 4.04 15.04 -12.71
N SER A 515 3.81 15.51 -11.49
CA SER A 515 4.83 16.09 -10.61
C SER A 515 4.45 15.91 -9.15
N THR A 516 5.44 15.98 -8.26
CA THR A 516 5.23 15.97 -6.81
C THR A 516 4.98 17.38 -6.29
N THR A 517 3.92 17.57 -5.51
CA THR A 517 3.52 18.87 -4.96
C THR A 517 2.96 18.71 -3.54
N PHE A 518 2.54 19.82 -2.92
CA PHE A 518 1.93 19.84 -1.60
C PHE A 518 0.42 20.08 -1.71
N GLN A 519 -0.37 19.34 -0.94
CA GLN A 519 -1.81 19.53 -0.82
C GLN A 519 -2.23 19.54 0.65
N LYS A 520 -3.38 20.14 0.95
CA LYS A 520 -3.93 20.20 2.32
C LYS A 520 -4.13 18.79 2.86
N ALA A 521 -3.67 18.51 4.09
CA ALA A 521 -3.75 17.17 4.68
C ALA A 521 -5.20 16.68 4.90
N GLY A 522 -6.16 17.60 5.07
CA GLY A 522 -7.59 17.29 5.17
C GLY A 522 -8.26 16.96 3.83
N LEU A 523 -7.58 17.19 2.69
CA LEU A 523 -8.06 16.76 1.38
C LEU A 523 -8.05 15.22 1.33
N ALA A 524 -9.06 14.60 0.72
CA ALA A 524 -8.97 13.16 0.44
C ALA A 524 -8.66 12.89 -1.02
N VAL A 525 -7.69 12.02 -1.26
CA VAL A 525 -7.23 11.63 -2.59
C VAL A 525 -7.06 10.12 -2.66
N SER A 526 -6.91 9.60 -3.87
CA SER A 526 -6.66 8.17 -4.07
C SER A 526 -5.30 7.75 -3.53
N ILE A 527 -5.12 6.45 -3.31
CA ILE A 527 -3.83 5.88 -2.93
C ILE A 527 -3.43 4.83 -3.94
N ARG A 528 -2.21 4.96 -4.46
CA ARG A 528 -1.54 3.92 -5.23
C ARG A 528 -0.48 3.28 -4.33
N CYS A 529 -0.57 1.98 -4.07
CA CYS A 529 0.34 1.28 -3.17
C CYS A 529 1.55 0.69 -3.90
N VAL A 530 2.62 0.45 -3.15
CA VAL A 530 3.81 -0.31 -3.57
C VAL A 530 4.05 -1.49 -2.63
N LYS A 531 4.60 -2.58 -3.17
CA LYS A 531 4.86 -3.81 -2.43
C LYS A 531 5.89 -3.50 -1.36
N LYS A 532 5.63 -4.00 -0.16
CA LYS A 532 6.51 -3.77 0.98
C LYS A 532 7.82 -4.54 0.79
N THR A 533 8.92 -3.80 0.63
CA THR A 533 10.26 -4.30 0.89
C THR A 533 10.51 -4.26 2.40
N ILE A 534 10.98 -5.37 2.97
CA ILE A 534 10.94 -5.67 4.42
C ILE A 534 11.93 -4.75 5.18
N GLN A 535 11.51 -3.54 5.55
CA GLN A 535 12.09 -2.73 6.63
C GLN A 535 11.00 -1.87 7.27
N ILE A 536 10.60 -2.23 8.49
CA ILE A 536 9.60 -1.51 9.29
C ILE A 536 10.29 -1.03 10.56
N LEU A 537 10.16 0.25 10.88
CA LEU A 537 10.68 0.83 12.10
C LEU A 537 9.78 0.55 13.32
N PRO A 538 10.30 0.61 14.56
CA PRO A 538 9.51 0.38 15.77
C PRO A 538 8.46 1.47 16.07
N ILE A 539 7.42 1.15 16.85
CA ILE A 539 6.55 2.16 17.48
C ILE A 539 6.90 2.28 18.96
N ILE A 540 7.12 3.52 19.41
CA ILE A 540 7.37 3.80 20.81
C ILE A 540 6.60 5.05 21.26
N LEU A 541 5.95 4.97 22.42
CA LEU A 541 5.29 6.09 23.08
C LEU A 541 6.12 6.59 24.26
N THR A 542 6.13 7.91 24.46
CA THR A 542 6.79 8.55 25.61
C THR A 542 5.80 8.73 26.74
N GLN A 543 6.18 8.37 27.96
CA GLN A 543 5.43 8.66 29.17
C GLN A 543 5.91 9.98 29.80
N GLU A 544 4.96 10.81 30.24
CA GLU A 544 5.26 12.07 30.94
C GLU A 544 6.17 11.84 32.18
N PRO A 545 7.18 12.70 32.41
CA PRO A 545 8.03 12.61 33.59
C PRO A 545 7.27 12.78 34.91
N PHE A 546 7.65 12.01 35.92
CA PHE A 546 7.10 12.05 37.27
C PHE A 546 8.21 11.95 38.33
N GLU A 547 7.88 12.19 39.60
CA GLU A 547 8.88 12.28 40.68
C GLU A 547 10.06 13.21 40.33
N VAL A 548 9.73 14.36 39.73
CA VAL A 548 10.72 15.35 39.31
C VAL A 548 11.22 16.13 40.53
N ILE A 549 12.51 16.01 40.81
CA ILE A 549 13.22 16.74 41.86
C ILE A 549 14.40 17.51 41.26
N HIS A 550 15.20 18.14 42.12
CA HIS A 550 16.26 19.05 41.69
C HIS A 550 17.33 18.43 40.79
N ASN A 551 17.66 17.15 40.99
CA ASN A 551 18.72 16.46 40.24
C ASN A 551 18.27 15.17 39.55
N SER A 552 16.97 14.84 39.60
CA SER A 552 16.46 13.56 39.11
C SER A 552 15.01 13.66 38.63
N ALA A 553 14.65 12.80 37.68
CA ALA A 553 13.28 12.58 37.23
C ALA A 553 13.08 11.11 36.82
N LYS A 554 11.89 10.57 37.05
CA LYS A 554 11.48 9.26 36.51
C LYS A 554 10.61 9.47 35.28
N THR A 555 10.71 8.53 34.34
CA THR A 555 9.97 8.54 33.07
C THR A 555 9.98 7.12 32.50
N GLY A 556 9.35 6.93 31.35
CA GLY A 556 9.27 5.64 30.70
C GLY A 556 8.70 5.76 29.30
N GLY A 557 8.51 4.60 28.69
CA GLY A 557 7.84 4.48 27.42
C GLY A 557 7.32 3.08 27.21
N ILE A 558 6.49 2.92 26.18
CA ILE A 558 6.01 1.61 25.75
C ILE A 558 6.40 1.41 24.29
N VAL A 559 7.09 0.31 24.01
CA VAL A 559 7.29 -0.17 22.64
C VAL A 559 6.08 -1.01 22.25
N GLU A 560 5.14 -0.39 21.53
CA GLU A 560 3.91 -1.05 21.07
C GLU A 560 4.21 -2.06 19.97
N GLU A 561 5.21 -1.81 19.12
CA GLU A 561 5.57 -2.70 18.01
C GLU A 561 7.08 -2.68 17.74
N SER A 562 7.65 -3.85 17.42
CA SER A 562 9.08 -3.97 17.10
C SER A 562 9.45 -3.52 15.70
N GLY A 563 8.49 -3.38 14.78
CA GLY A 563 8.76 -3.29 13.35
C GLY A 563 9.21 -4.62 12.76
N SER A 564 10.07 -4.61 11.74
CA SER A 564 10.39 -5.79 10.92
C SER A 564 11.46 -6.70 11.51
N THR A 565 12.16 -6.20 12.52
CA THR A 565 13.15 -6.96 13.28
C THR A 565 13.01 -6.64 14.76
N SER A 566 13.55 -7.51 15.59
CA SER A 566 13.55 -7.31 17.04
C SER A 566 14.23 -5.99 17.40
N ILE A 567 13.69 -5.33 18.42
CA ILE A 567 14.29 -4.14 19.00
C ILE A 567 15.64 -4.50 19.59
N THR A 568 16.70 -3.84 19.11
CA THR A 568 18.07 -4.02 19.57
C THR A 568 18.39 -3.09 20.74
N GLU A 569 17.74 -1.93 20.81
CA GLU A 569 17.90 -0.95 21.90
C GLU A 569 16.63 -0.10 22.05
N LYS A 570 16.22 0.20 23.28
CA LYS A 570 15.19 1.19 23.63
C LYS A 570 15.63 2.03 24.81
N GLY A 571 15.08 3.24 24.93
CA GLY A 571 15.39 4.12 26.06
C GLY A 571 14.79 5.51 25.92
N ILE A 572 15.40 6.49 26.58
CA ILE A 572 15.04 7.91 26.48
C ILE A 572 16.23 8.76 26.08
N VAL A 573 15.97 9.87 25.39
CA VAL A 573 16.91 10.94 25.08
C VAL A 573 16.40 12.25 25.68
N TYR A 574 17.30 13.08 26.18
CA TYR A 574 16.94 14.35 26.81
C TYR A 574 18.03 15.42 26.64
N ASP A 575 17.62 16.68 26.57
CA ASP A 575 18.48 17.86 26.43
C ASP A 575 17.76 19.11 26.98
N ILE A 576 18.45 20.23 27.15
CA ILE A 576 17.85 21.55 27.41
C ILE A 576 17.38 22.23 26.11
N ALA A 577 17.75 21.67 24.95
CA ALA A 577 17.25 22.06 23.64
C ALA A 577 16.11 21.14 23.15
N ILE A 578 15.20 21.69 22.34
CA ILE A 578 14.10 20.95 21.71
C ILE A 578 14.60 19.86 20.75
N ASN A 579 13.78 18.84 20.53
CA ASN A 579 13.99 17.68 19.65
C ASN A 579 15.28 16.89 19.94
N PRO A 580 15.50 16.39 21.17
CA PRO A 580 16.65 15.55 21.46
C PRO A 580 16.63 14.27 20.61
N THR A 581 17.82 13.82 20.22
CA THR A 581 18.04 12.58 19.44
C THR A 581 19.06 11.68 20.13
N ILE A 582 19.27 10.47 19.63
CA ILE A 582 20.26 9.53 20.20
C ILE A 582 21.72 10.02 20.11
N ALA A 583 21.99 11.14 19.42
CA ALA A 583 23.30 11.80 19.39
C ALA A 583 23.58 12.67 20.65
N LYS A 584 22.58 12.83 21.52
CA LYS A 584 22.64 13.61 22.76
C LYS A 584 22.78 12.69 23.98
N THR A 585 22.41 13.22 25.15
CA THR A 585 22.34 12.43 26.38
C THR A 585 21.19 11.45 26.29
N LYS A 586 21.47 10.16 26.55
CA LYS A 586 20.47 9.08 26.53
C LYS A 586 20.59 8.19 27.76
N VAL A 587 19.47 7.60 28.17
CA VAL A 587 19.41 6.51 29.15
C VAL A 587 18.86 5.27 28.45
N ILE A 588 19.64 4.19 28.44
CA ILE A 588 19.26 2.92 27.80
C ILE A 588 18.41 2.11 28.78
N ALA A 589 17.26 1.63 28.32
CA ALA A 589 16.31 0.83 29.10
C ALA A 589 16.33 -0.66 28.74
N GLY A 590 17.09 -1.05 27.72
CA GLY A 590 17.26 -2.44 27.29
C GLY A 590 16.87 -2.67 25.84
N SER A 591 16.34 -3.85 25.54
CA SER A 591 15.91 -4.27 24.20
C SER A 591 14.51 -4.91 24.29
N GLY A 592 13.97 -5.38 23.16
CA GLY A 592 12.66 -6.02 23.09
C GLY A 592 11.45 -5.08 23.23
N MET A 593 10.25 -5.66 23.21
CA MET A 593 8.99 -4.93 23.29
C MET A 593 8.58 -4.60 24.73
N GLY A 594 7.43 -3.95 24.90
CA GLY A 594 6.81 -3.70 26.20
C GLY A 594 7.22 -2.39 26.83
N ASP A 595 6.63 -2.14 27.99
CA ASP A 595 6.88 -0.98 28.82
C ASP A 595 8.29 -1.00 29.42
N PHE A 596 8.78 0.19 29.76
CA PHE A 596 10.00 0.37 30.53
C PHE A 596 9.92 1.67 31.31
N GLN A 597 10.63 1.72 32.43
CA GLN A 597 10.85 2.93 33.20
C GLN A 597 12.34 3.15 33.42
N VAL A 598 12.74 4.41 33.46
CA VAL A 598 14.11 4.84 33.73
C VAL A 598 14.13 6.02 34.67
N THR A 599 15.23 6.16 35.40
CA THR A 599 15.53 7.34 36.23
C THR A 599 16.65 8.12 35.59
N ILE A 600 16.41 9.40 35.35
CA ILE A 600 17.40 10.36 34.87
C ILE A 600 18.05 10.98 36.10
N ASN A 601 19.37 10.90 36.21
CA ASN A 601 20.13 11.45 37.34
C ASN A 601 21.08 12.55 36.86
N GLY A 602 21.57 13.37 37.79
CA GLY A 602 22.57 14.40 37.51
C GLY A 602 22.02 15.60 36.74
N LEU A 603 20.71 15.84 36.84
CA LEU A 603 20.08 17.03 36.25
C LEU A 603 20.52 18.28 37.02
N ALA A 604 20.59 19.42 36.32
CA ALA A 604 20.77 20.70 36.97
C ALA A 604 19.45 21.12 37.62
N GLU A 605 19.52 21.69 38.83
CA GLU A 605 18.35 22.21 39.53
C GLU A 605 17.71 23.38 38.78
N ASN A 606 16.41 23.59 38.98
CA ASN A 606 15.64 24.70 38.40
C ASN A 606 15.80 24.85 36.85
N THR A 607 16.01 23.75 36.13
CA THR A 607 16.33 23.72 34.69
C THR A 607 15.24 23.00 33.89
N VAL A 608 14.90 23.53 32.71
CA VAL A 608 13.91 22.94 31.80
C VAL A 608 14.59 21.94 30.88
N TYR A 609 13.99 20.75 30.73
CA TYR A 609 14.47 19.66 29.89
C TYR A 609 13.38 19.20 28.93
N TYR A 610 13.78 18.89 27.70
CA TYR A 610 12.99 18.22 26.68
C TYR A 610 13.38 16.74 26.63
N LEU A 611 12.41 15.86 26.47
CA LEU A 611 12.59 14.41 26.56
C LEU A 611 11.79 13.67 25.49
N ARG A 612 12.37 12.61 24.92
CA ARG A 612 11.69 11.66 24.02
C ARG A 612 12.12 10.22 24.32
N CYS A 613 11.20 9.28 24.22
CA CYS A 613 11.56 7.87 24.12
C CYS A 613 12.14 7.55 22.73
N TYR A 614 13.01 6.55 22.64
CA TYR A 614 13.50 6.01 21.35
C TYR A 614 13.56 4.48 21.34
N ALA A 615 13.46 3.91 20.15
CA ALA A 615 13.65 2.49 19.89
C ALA A 615 14.45 2.27 18.61
N ILE A 616 15.29 1.24 18.59
CA ILE A 616 16.19 0.90 17.49
C ILE A 616 15.93 -0.54 17.08
N ASN A 617 15.79 -0.76 15.78
CA ASN A 617 15.88 -2.09 15.16
C ASN A 617 16.81 -2.03 13.94
N SER A 618 16.96 -3.14 13.21
CA SER A 618 17.86 -3.17 12.04
C SER A 618 17.43 -2.26 10.89
N SER A 619 16.21 -1.72 10.91
CA SER A 619 15.69 -0.77 9.93
C SER A 619 16.00 0.69 10.29
N GLY A 620 16.35 0.97 11.56
CA GLY A 620 16.71 2.31 12.03
C GLY A 620 16.13 2.66 13.39
N VAL A 621 15.99 3.97 13.64
CA VAL A 621 15.63 4.55 14.93
C VAL A 621 14.28 5.26 14.83
N THR A 622 13.40 5.04 15.80
CA THR A 622 12.19 5.84 15.99
C THR A 622 12.17 6.54 17.34
N TYR A 623 11.38 7.60 17.41
CA TYR A 623 11.23 8.42 18.59
C TYR A 623 9.75 8.60 18.91
N GLY A 624 9.43 8.60 20.20
CA GLY A 624 8.10 8.95 20.68
C GLY A 624 7.84 10.46 20.62
N GLU A 625 6.67 10.83 21.14
CA GLU A 625 6.29 12.23 21.36
C GLU A 625 7.29 12.92 22.31
N GLU A 626 7.44 14.24 22.15
CA GLU A 626 8.29 15.04 23.02
C GLU A 626 7.50 15.55 24.23
N CYS A 627 8.08 15.34 25.41
CA CYS A 627 7.60 15.87 26.68
C CYS A 627 8.57 16.93 27.19
N THR A 628 8.08 17.87 28.01
CA THR A 628 8.90 18.91 28.65
C THR A 628 8.67 18.89 30.15
N PHE A 629 9.74 18.96 30.94
CA PHE A 629 9.65 19.06 32.40
C PHE A 629 10.70 20.03 32.96
N LYS A 630 10.51 20.48 34.21
CA LYS A 630 11.43 21.39 34.89
C LYS A 630 11.81 20.83 36.26
N THR A 631 13.10 20.73 36.53
CA THR A 631 13.60 20.32 37.86
C THR A 631 13.28 21.36 38.93
N THR A 632 13.10 20.91 40.17
CA THR A 632 12.88 21.80 41.31
C THR A 632 14.20 22.45 41.75
N PRO A 633 14.17 23.48 42.61
CA PRO A 633 15.35 23.85 43.40
C PRO A 633 15.73 22.73 44.40
N ASP A 634 16.99 22.65 44.82
CA ASP A 634 17.42 21.73 45.87
C ASP A 634 16.88 22.18 47.24
N TRP A 635 16.04 21.33 47.83
CA TRP A 635 15.49 21.49 49.17
C TRP A 635 15.89 20.35 50.12
N GLY A 636 16.93 19.59 49.78
CA GLY A 636 17.37 18.43 50.56
C GLY A 636 16.36 17.29 50.61
N GLY A 637 15.62 17.07 49.51
CA GLY A 637 14.66 15.96 49.38
C GLY A 637 13.25 16.22 49.94
N LEU A 638 12.93 17.46 50.34
CA LEU A 638 11.61 17.84 50.83
C LEU A 638 10.71 18.38 49.70
N SER A 639 9.39 18.32 49.87
CA SER A 639 8.39 18.75 48.88
C SER A 639 7.64 20.01 49.31
N GLU A 640 7.16 20.80 48.35
CA GLU A 640 6.32 21.99 48.59
C GLU A 640 5.09 21.68 49.45
N VAL A 641 4.68 22.62 50.30
CA VAL A 641 3.52 22.47 51.19
C VAL A 641 2.46 23.50 50.89
N LYS A 642 1.23 23.08 50.59
CA LYS A 642 0.11 24.00 50.39
C LYS A 642 -0.65 24.24 51.69
N VAL A 643 -0.71 25.49 52.13
CA VAL A 643 -1.44 25.93 53.34
C VAL A 643 -2.34 27.10 52.98
N ASN A 644 -3.64 26.95 53.22
CA ASN A 644 -4.68 27.95 52.92
C ASN A 644 -4.57 28.57 51.51
N GLY A 645 -4.41 27.73 50.49
CA GLY A 645 -4.29 28.16 49.09
C GLY A 645 -2.90 28.63 48.66
N VAL A 646 -2.00 28.95 49.59
CA VAL A 646 -0.63 29.40 49.32
C VAL A 646 0.32 28.19 49.34
N THR A 647 1.20 28.08 48.34
CA THR A 647 2.19 26.99 48.28
C THR A 647 3.53 27.48 48.81
N TRP A 648 3.97 26.92 49.93
CA TRP A 648 5.16 27.29 50.68
C TRP A 648 6.35 26.38 50.34
N ALA A 649 7.54 26.96 50.31
CA ALA A 649 8.78 26.19 50.21
C ALA A 649 8.98 25.36 51.50
N PRO A 650 9.46 24.11 51.41
CA PRO A 650 9.62 23.25 52.58
C PRO A 650 10.80 23.65 53.48
N VAL A 651 11.74 24.44 52.96
CA VAL A 651 12.91 24.94 53.70
C VAL A 651 13.10 26.45 53.50
N ASN A 652 13.93 27.05 54.36
CA ASN A 652 14.33 28.45 54.23
C ASN A 652 15.15 28.67 52.96
N ASN A 653 15.13 29.89 52.44
CA ASN A 653 15.92 30.24 51.28
C ASN A 653 17.42 30.01 51.56
N LYS A 654 18.13 29.44 50.58
CA LYS A 654 19.54 29.04 50.68
C LYS A 654 19.82 28.02 51.79
N TYR A 655 18.85 27.14 52.05
CA TYR A 655 19.07 25.91 52.81
C TYR A 655 20.09 25.02 52.10
N SER A 656 20.96 24.39 52.88
CA SER A 656 21.85 23.31 52.47
C SER A 656 22.30 22.54 53.71
N GLY A 657 23.00 21.40 53.55
CA GLY A 657 23.59 20.70 54.69
C GLY A 657 24.55 21.56 55.54
N ALA A 658 25.23 22.54 54.92
CA ALA A 658 26.10 23.49 55.63
C ALA A 658 25.33 24.66 56.27
N THR A 659 24.13 24.96 55.77
CA THR A 659 23.26 26.07 56.22
C THR A 659 21.87 25.55 56.55
N PRO A 660 21.70 24.71 57.59
CA PRO A 660 20.44 24.02 57.86
C PRO A 660 19.29 24.97 58.23
N TYR A 661 19.60 26.18 58.70
CA TYR A 661 18.63 27.24 58.98
C TYR A 661 18.34 28.17 57.77
N GLY A 662 18.99 27.95 56.62
CA GLY A 662 19.08 28.92 55.53
C GLY A 662 20.00 30.11 55.85
N LEU A 663 20.05 31.08 54.95
CA LEU A 663 20.80 32.33 55.16
C LEU A 663 19.93 33.43 55.79
N MET A 664 20.58 34.43 56.39
CA MET A 664 19.95 35.66 56.85
C MET A 664 19.98 36.72 55.75
N PHE A 665 18.95 37.54 55.65
CA PHE A 665 18.82 38.57 54.63
C PHE A 665 18.49 39.89 55.29
N GLN A 666 19.16 40.95 54.86
CA GLN A 666 18.72 42.33 55.12
C GLN A 666 17.61 42.67 54.12
N TRP A 667 16.67 43.53 54.52
CA TRP A 667 15.47 43.78 53.73
C TRP A 667 15.80 44.33 52.33
N ALA A 668 15.12 43.81 51.30
CA ALA A 668 15.31 44.15 49.89
C ALA A 668 16.68 43.80 49.28
N ARG A 669 17.46 42.94 49.95
CA ARG A 669 18.74 42.43 49.47
C ARG A 669 18.60 41.05 48.80
N ARG A 670 19.15 40.86 47.60
CA ARG A 670 19.17 39.57 46.89
C ARG A 670 20.06 38.54 47.59
N ALA A 671 21.18 39.00 48.12
CA ALA A 671 22.21 38.18 48.72
C ALA A 671 21.95 37.92 50.20
N GLY A 672 22.05 36.67 50.63
CA GLY A 672 22.01 36.30 52.04
C GLY A 672 23.41 36.35 52.68
N GLN A 673 23.46 36.24 53.99
CA GLN A 673 24.69 36.09 54.77
C GLN A 673 24.58 34.92 55.76
N ASN A 674 25.74 34.37 56.12
CA ASN A 674 25.85 33.40 57.21
C ASN A 674 25.64 34.08 58.57
N TYR A 675 25.48 33.24 59.59
CA TYR A 675 25.53 33.69 60.98
C TYR A 675 26.96 34.12 61.33
N GLY A 676 27.11 35.17 62.15
CA GLY A 676 28.42 35.80 62.43
C GLY A 676 29.05 36.47 61.19
N PRO A 677 28.35 37.37 60.50
CA PRO A 677 28.78 37.91 59.21
C PRO A 677 29.98 38.87 59.34
N GLN A 678 30.73 39.01 58.26
CA GLN A 678 31.65 40.14 58.11
C GLN A 678 30.83 41.42 57.99
N THR A 679 31.24 42.51 58.66
CA THR A 679 30.46 43.75 58.68
C THR A 679 31.11 44.85 57.86
N THR A 680 30.29 45.69 57.23
CA THR A 680 30.71 46.93 56.58
C THR A 680 29.72 48.05 56.93
N ALA A 681 30.17 49.30 56.95
CA ALA A 681 29.30 50.44 57.22
C ALA A 681 28.19 50.57 56.15
N SER A 682 27.00 51.00 56.57
CA SER A 682 25.84 51.26 55.70
C SER A 682 25.26 52.66 55.96
N PRO A 683 24.43 53.21 55.06
CA PRO A 683 23.85 52.59 53.86
C PRO A 683 24.82 52.55 52.65
N ALA A 684 24.65 51.56 51.76
CA ALA A 684 25.33 51.48 50.46
C ALA A 684 24.31 51.51 49.30
N SER A 685 24.76 51.65 48.04
CA SER A 685 23.83 51.61 46.90
C SER A 685 23.19 50.22 46.72
N ILE A 686 21.98 50.17 46.14
CA ILE A 686 21.30 48.90 45.83
C ILE A 686 22.17 47.97 44.97
N SER A 687 22.95 48.53 44.03
CA SER A 687 23.88 47.77 43.19
C SER A 687 25.03 47.17 44.00
N THR A 688 25.52 47.88 45.02
CA THR A 688 26.61 47.41 45.90
C THR A 688 26.12 46.30 46.81
N VAL A 689 24.98 46.49 47.48
CA VAL A 689 24.46 45.50 48.44
C VAL A 689 23.98 44.20 47.77
N ASN A 690 23.64 44.24 46.47
CA ASN A 690 23.21 43.09 45.67
C ASN A 690 24.30 42.53 44.75
N ASN A 691 25.53 43.03 44.83
CA ASN A 691 26.66 42.47 44.10
C ASN A 691 27.04 41.10 44.70
N ALA A 692 27.17 40.08 43.84
CA ALA A 692 27.55 38.73 44.25
C ALA A 692 28.90 38.67 44.98
N ALA A 693 29.84 39.59 44.69
CA ALA A 693 31.12 39.69 45.39
C ALA A 693 30.97 40.10 46.87
N ASN A 694 29.82 40.69 47.24
CA ASN A 694 29.49 41.11 48.60
C ASN A 694 28.52 40.12 49.29
N ASP A 695 28.29 38.95 48.68
CA ASP A 695 27.61 37.84 49.35
C ASP A 695 28.34 37.55 50.66
N ASN A 696 27.61 37.40 51.77
CA ASN A 696 28.17 37.29 53.13
C ASN A 696 28.67 38.57 53.86
N ILE A 697 28.52 39.78 53.29
CA ILE A 697 28.74 41.05 54.03
C ILE A 697 27.42 41.55 54.67
N PHE A 698 27.46 41.90 55.95
CA PHE A 698 26.36 42.55 56.67
C PHE A 698 26.59 44.06 56.77
N TYR A 699 25.62 44.82 56.27
CA TYR A 699 25.68 46.28 56.20
C TYR A 699 25.14 46.88 57.50
N LYS A 700 26.05 47.32 58.38
CA LYS A 700 25.76 47.84 59.72
C LYS A 700 25.56 49.36 59.69
N PRO A 701 24.34 49.87 59.92
CA PRO A 701 24.08 51.31 59.95
C PRO A 701 24.56 51.94 61.26
N THR A 702 24.98 53.20 61.21
CA THR A 702 25.43 53.97 62.38
C THR A 702 24.38 54.96 62.90
N SER A 703 23.30 55.20 62.16
CA SER A 703 22.22 56.11 62.55
C SER A 703 20.85 55.67 62.00
N TYR A 704 19.79 56.11 62.65
CA TYR A 704 18.42 55.97 62.16
C TYR A 704 18.31 56.55 60.73
N PRO A 705 17.59 55.91 59.79
CA PRO A 705 16.58 54.84 59.94
C PRO A 705 17.06 53.38 59.87
N PHE A 706 18.35 53.09 60.05
CA PHE A 706 18.89 51.72 60.08
C PHE A 706 18.47 50.86 58.87
N ASP A 707 18.98 51.22 57.69
CA ASP A 707 18.81 50.46 56.44
C ASP A 707 20.19 50.09 55.86
N CYS A 708 20.25 48.97 55.14
CA CYS A 708 21.44 48.56 54.40
C CYS A 708 21.62 49.37 53.11
N ASN A 709 20.53 49.90 52.55
CA ASN A 709 20.50 50.51 51.22
C ASN A 709 20.04 51.97 51.24
N THR A 710 20.74 52.83 50.50
CA THR A 710 20.43 54.27 50.37
C THR A 710 19.08 54.52 49.73
N THR A 711 18.61 53.67 48.81
CA THR A 711 17.37 53.91 48.06
C THR A 711 16.09 53.50 48.79
N LYS A 712 16.22 52.74 49.89
CA LYS A 712 15.11 52.29 50.76
C LYS A 712 13.85 51.84 50.01
N PRO A 713 13.94 50.85 49.11
CA PRO A 713 12.85 50.49 48.23
C PRO A 713 11.59 50.07 49.02
N THR A 714 10.42 50.31 48.44
CA THR A 714 9.12 49.95 49.02
C THR A 714 8.75 48.49 48.78
N SER A 715 9.50 47.79 47.92
CA SER A 715 9.34 46.38 47.59
C SER A 715 10.71 45.71 47.39
N TRP A 716 10.73 44.37 47.32
CA TRP A 716 11.92 43.61 46.98
C TRP A 716 12.21 43.73 45.48
N THR A 717 13.00 44.73 45.09
CA THR A 717 13.40 44.97 43.68
C THR A 717 14.29 43.87 43.10
N SER A 718 14.93 43.08 43.96
CA SER A 718 15.69 41.89 43.58
C SER A 718 15.22 40.71 44.43
N ASN A 719 14.41 39.85 43.83
CA ASN A 719 13.83 38.69 44.49
C ASN A 719 14.92 37.64 44.82
N PRO A 720 15.18 37.34 46.11
CA PRO A 720 16.16 36.35 46.52
C PRO A 720 15.65 34.91 46.41
N CYS A 721 14.34 34.69 46.22
CA CYS A 721 13.75 33.37 46.10
C CYS A 721 14.12 32.69 44.76
N PRO A 722 14.07 31.34 44.67
CA PRO A 722 14.27 30.63 43.42
C PRO A 722 13.30 31.08 42.31
N THR A 723 13.63 30.82 41.04
CA THR A 723 12.75 31.19 39.91
C THR A 723 11.37 30.56 40.06
N GLY A 724 10.29 31.34 39.89
CA GLY A 724 8.91 30.91 40.12
C GLY A 724 8.45 30.98 41.57
N TRP A 725 9.30 31.49 42.47
CA TRP A 725 9.01 31.72 43.88
C TRP A 725 9.17 33.20 44.24
N ARG A 726 8.48 33.66 45.27
CA ARG A 726 8.55 35.03 45.81
C ARG A 726 8.50 35.01 47.33
N LEU A 727 8.77 36.16 47.95
CA LEU A 727 8.47 36.32 49.37
C LEU A 727 6.94 36.37 49.59
N PRO A 728 6.45 35.84 50.72
CA PRO A 728 5.06 35.98 51.13
C PRO A 728 4.78 37.42 51.54
N THR A 729 3.61 37.93 51.17
CA THR A 729 3.08 39.20 51.67
C THR A 729 2.78 39.11 53.16
N LYS A 730 2.66 40.27 53.82
CA LYS A 730 2.20 40.34 55.22
C LYS A 730 0.88 39.57 55.42
N ALA A 731 -0.10 39.77 54.54
CA ALA A 731 -1.41 39.13 54.64
C ALA A 731 -1.32 37.59 54.54
N GLU A 732 -0.43 37.05 53.69
CA GLU A 732 -0.23 35.60 53.59
C GLU A 732 0.41 35.01 54.85
N ILE A 733 1.37 35.71 55.46
CA ILE A 733 1.93 35.30 56.76
C ILE A 733 0.87 35.42 57.88
N GLU A 734 0.12 36.51 57.95
CA GLU A 734 -0.95 36.68 58.95
C GLU A 734 -2.00 35.57 58.82
N SER A 735 -2.38 35.24 57.59
CA SER A 735 -3.26 34.12 57.29
C SER A 735 -2.67 32.78 57.76
N LEU A 736 -1.37 32.55 57.55
CA LEU A 736 -0.67 31.35 58.03
C LEU A 736 -0.68 31.28 59.57
N VAL A 737 -0.45 32.40 60.26
CA VAL A 737 -0.47 32.48 61.74
C VAL A 737 -1.86 32.17 62.28
N LEU A 738 -2.92 32.67 61.64
CA LEU A 738 -4.31 32.42 62.03
C LEU A 738 -4.72 30.94 61.93
N GLN A 739 -4.02 30.13 61.14
CA GLN A 739 -4.25 28.68 61.05
C GLN A 739 -3.71 27.89 62.26
N GLY A 740 -3.07 28.57 63.21
CA GLY A 740 -2.48 27.94 64.39
C GLY A 740 -1.05 27.45 64.18
N SER A 741 -0.37 27.18 65.31
CA SER A 741 1.01 26.67 65.30
C SER A 741 1.33 25.82 66.52
N THR A 742 2.35 24.96 66.41
CA THR A 742 2.90 24.18 67.53
C THR A 742 4.42 24.26 67.52
N TRP A 743 5.00 24.55 68.69
CA TRP A 743 6.46 24.50 68.88
C TRP A 743 6.93 23.05 69.05
N VAL A 744 8.07 22.73 68.44
CA VAL A 744 8.76 21.45 68.61
C VAL A 744 10.26 21.69 68.85
N SER A 745 10.87 20.85 69.68
CA SER A 745 12.33 20.84 69.89
C SER A 745 13.09 20.12 68.77
N SER A 746 12.39 19.31 67.96
CA SER A 746 12.95 18.58 66.81
C SER A 746 11.93 18.48 65.68
N GLY A 747 12.03 19.36 64.71
CA GLY A 747 11.20 19.44 63.50
C GLY A 747 11.92 18.92 62.26
N VAL A 748 11.73 19.60 61.13
CA VAL A 748 12.42 19.27 59.87
C VAL A 748 13.94 19.39 60.09
N ASN A 749 14.69 18.39 59.63
CA ASN A 749 16.15 18.28 59.79
C ASN A 749 16.62 18.36 61.26
N ASN A 750 15.80 17.88 62.20
CA ASN A 750 16.07 17.91 63.65
C ASN A 750 16.28 19.31 64.24
N LEU A 751 15.76 20.35 63.58
CA LEU A 751 15.87 21.73 64.09
C LEU A 751 14.70 22.07 65.02
N PRO A 752 14.91 22.83 66.10
CA PRO A 752 13.81 23.40 66.87
C PRO A 752 13.10 24.49 66.06
N GLY A 753 11.79 24.66 66.29
CA GLY A 753 10.99 25.65 65.58
C GLY A 753 9.49 25.44 65.73
N ARG A 754 8.73 25.98 64.78
CA ARG A 754 7.26 25.90 64.78
C ARG A 754 6.69 25.33 63.49
N TRP A 755 5.73 24.43 63.64
CA TRP A 755 4.83 24.03 62.55
C TRP A 755 3.65 25.01 62.49
N PHE A 756 3.25 25.40 61.28
CA PHE A 756 2.15 26.31 61.01
C PHE A 756 1.11 25.67 60.07
N GLY A 757 -0.17 25.94 60.36
CA GLY A 757 -1.32 25.52 59.57
C GLY A 757 -1.59 24.01 59.51
N GLY A 758 -2.69 23.61 58.87
CA GLY A 758 -3.09 22.20 58.77
C GLY A 758 -3.13 21.48 60.12
N ASN A 759 -2.69 20.23 60.15
CA ASN A 759 -2.61 19.39 61.34
C ASN A 759 -1.31 19.61 62.15
N HIS A 760 -0.95 20.87 62.41
CA HIS A 760 0.37 21.26 62.95
C HIS A 760 0.74 20.60 64.30
N SER A 761 -0.25 20.15 65.07
CA SER A 761 -0.07 19.50 66.38
C SER A 761 -0.09 17.98 66.33
N THR A 762 -0.46 17.36 65.20
CA THR A 762 -0.62 15.91 65.06
C THR A 762 0.30 15.34 63.97
N ASP A 763 -0.25 14.92 62.83
CA ASP A 763 0.47 14.26 61.75
C ASP A 763 1.23 15.26 60.83
N ARG A 764 1.01 16.57 61.03
CA ARG A 764 1.63 17.69 60.26
C ARG A 764 1.24 17.67 58.79
N THR A 765 0.20 16.93 58.42
CA THR A 765 -0.34 16.94 57.07
C THR A 765 -0.88 18.33 56.76
N GLY A 766 -0.40 18.92 55.66
CA GLY A 766 -0.75 20.29 55.28
C GLY A 766 -0.16 21.38 56.20
N SER A 767 0.90 21.07 56.95
CA SER A 767 1.60 22.02 57.82
C SER A 767 3.00 22.36 57.28
N VAL A 768 3.44 23.60 57.45
CA VAL A 768 4.78 24.06 57.05
C VAL A 768 5.64 24.38 58.27
N PHE A 769 6.91 23.95 58.25
CA PHE A 769 7.83 24.13 59.37
C PHE A 769 8.75 25.34 59.17
N PHE A 770 8.80 26.22 60.16
CA PHE A 770 9.72 27.35 60.25
C PHE A 770 10.70 27.09 61.39
N PRO A 771 11.99 26.86 61.12
CA PRO A 771 12.97 26.68 62.18
C PRO A 771 13.17 27.96 63.00
N ALA A 772 13.55 27.82 64.26
CA ALA A 772 13.98 28.91 65.13
C ALA A 772 15.38 29.40 64.69
N SER A 773 15.43 30.10 63.56
CA SER A 773 16.65 30.47 62.85
C SER A 773 17.43 31.63 63.47
N GLY A 774 16.88 32.27 64.50
CA GLY A 774 17.42 33.43 65.16
C GLY A 774 17.34 34.69 64.29
N MET A 775 18.13 35.69 64.66
CA MET A 775 18.27 36.93 63.90
C MET A 775 19.67 37.53 64.06
N ILE A 776 19.98 38.47 63.16
CA ILE A 776 21.08 39.42 63.32
C ILE A 776 20.44 40.79 63.49
N ASP A 777 20.70 41.46 64.62
CA ASP A 777 20.18 42.81 64.84
C ASP A 777 20.88 43.86 63.96
N HIS A 778 20.39 45.10 63.99
CA HIS A 778 20.99 46.21 63.22
C HIS A 778 22.42 46.55 63.67
N ASN A 779 22.85 46.12 64.85
CA ASN A 779 24.21 46.30 65.36
C ASN A 779 25.15 45.14 64.97
N ALA A 780 24.67 44.23 64.11
CA ALA A 780 25.34 43.00 63.72
C ALA A 780 25.55 41.99 64.87
N ASN A 781 24.82 42.14 65.98
CA ASN A 781 24.82 41.12 67.02
C ASN A 781 23.96 39.95 66.56
N SER A 782 24.58 38.78 66.46
CA SER A 782 23.90 37.52 66.19
C SER A 782 23.44 36.91 67.50
N GLY A 783 22.14 36.59 67.64
CA GLY A 783 21.63 35.91 68.82
C GLY A 783 20.30 35.17 68.62
N LEU A 784 19.97 34.34 69.61
CA LEU A 784 18.68 33.64 69.78
C LEU A 784 18.33 32.54 68.75
N ARG A 785 19.33 32.01 68.02
CA ARG A 785 19.13 30.76 67.27
C ARG A 785 18.69 29.65 68.23
N GLU A 786 17.91 28.70 67.74
CA GLU A 786 17.27 27.61 68.49
C GLU A 786 16.14 28.02 69.45
N GLY A 787 16.10 29.29 69.88
CA GLY A 787 15.06 29.82 70.76
C GLY A 787 14.06 30.78 70.10
N TRP A 788 14.41 31.38 68.95
CA TRP A 788 13.62 32.39 68.25
C TRP A 788 13.62 32.20 66.73
N GLY A 789 12.52 32.53 66.07
CA GLY A 789 12.42 32.63 64.62
C GLY A 789 12.06 34.04 64.18
N ALA A 790 12.77 34.54 63.17
CA ALA A 790 12.50 35.84 62.54
C ALA A 790 12.52 35.70 61.01
N TYR A 791 11.44 36.13 60.36
CA TYR A 791 11.23 35.91 58.93
C TYR A 791 10.67 37.13 58.24
N TRP A 792 11.33 37.60 57.18
CA TRP A 792 10.82 38.71 56.40
C TRP A 792 9.58 38.35 55.58
N THR A 793 8.64 39.28 55.52
CA THR A 793 7.57 39.31 54.51
C THR A 793 8.06 40.01 53.22
N ALA A 794 7.18 40.26 52.25
CA ALA A 794 7.43 41.17 51.13
C ALA A 794 7.02 42.63 51.40
N THR A 795 6.36 42.90 52.55
CA THR A 795 5.66 44.16 52.84
C THR A 795 6.53 45.14 53.65
N SER A 796 6.79 46.32 53.09
CA SER A 796 7.45 47.43 53.79
C SER A 796 6.47 48.30 54.57
N ASN A 797 6.96 49.08 55.52
CA ASN A 797 6.19 50.06 56.30
C ASN A 797 7.02 51.32 56.55
N GLY A 798 7.04 52.25 55.59
CA GLY A 798 7.91 53.44 55.66
C GLY A 798 9.39 53.03 55.72
N ASP A 799 10.15 53.55 56.69
CA ASP A 799 11.56 53.17 56.92
C ASP A 799 11.73 51.77 57.57
N LEU A 800 10.63 51.08 57.89
CA LEU A 800 10.61 49.76 58.53
C LEU A 800 10.07 48.69 57.57
N ALA A 801 10.05 47.45 58.02
CA ALA A 801 9.52 46.31 57.27
C ALA A 801 8.76 45.34 58.17
N SER A 802 7.92 44.50 57.56
CA SER A 802 7.14 43.51 58.29
C SER A 802 7.84 42.15 58.35
N ALA A 803 7.86 41.54 59.53
CA ALA A 803 8.42 40.22 59.78
C ALA A 803 7.52 39.36 60.67
N LEU A 804 7.51 38.05 60.42
CA LEU A 804 7.01 37.05 61.37
C LEU A 804 8.04 36.83 62.47
N LEU A 805 7.58 36.82 63.71
CA LEU A 805 8.40 36.57 64.89
C LEU A 805 7.73 35.52 65.76
N PHE A 806 8.54 34.65 66.35
CA PHE A 806 8.07 33.68 67.34
C PHE A 806 9.23 33.19 68.21
N SER A 807 8.91 32.62 69.37
CA SER A 807 9.87 31.92 70.23
C SER A 807 9.20 30.69 70.84
N GLN A 808 9.88 29.97 71.73
CA GLN A 808 9.25 28.88 72.49
C GLN A 808 8.11 29.39 73.39
N SER A 809 8.32 30.51 74.08
CA SER A 809 7.38 31.09 75.06
C SER A 809 6.45 32.16 74.48
N THR A 810 6.74 32.66 73.28
CA THR A 810 5.96 33.70 72.60
C THR A 810 5.22 33.10 71.41
N ALA A 811 3.89 33.28 71.39
CA ALA A 811 3.06 32.91 70.24
C ALA A 811 3.51 33.66 68.98
N PRO A 812 3.38 33.06 67.77
CA PRO A 812 3.77 33.73 66.54
C PRO A 812 2.91 34.97 66.26
N TYR A 813 3.54 36.05 65.81
CA TYR A 813 2.87 37.27 65.38
C TYR A 813 3.66 37.98 64.29
N VAL A 814 2.99 38.85 63.53
CA VAL A 814 3.62 39.68 62.50
C VAL A 814 3.83 41.09 63.02
N ASP A 815 5.07 41.57 62.98
CA ASP A 815 5.45 42.90 63.44
C ASP A 815 5.89 43.76 62.25
N SER A 816 5.28 44.94 62.09
CA SER A 816 5.57 45.92 61.04
C SER A 816 6.57 47.01 61.47
N GLY A 817 7.15 46.90 62.67
CA GLY A 817 8.09 47.85 63.27
C GLY A 817 9.57 47.47 63.15
N ARG A 818 9.95 46.57 62.23
CA ARG A 818 11.31 45.99 62.20
C ARG A 818 12.26 46.81 61.32
N TYR A 819 13.45 47.09 61.84
CA TYR A 819 14.50 47.78 61.11
C TYR A 819 14.96 46.96 59.90
N ARG A 820 15.02 47.61 58.74
CA ARG A 820 15.35 46.98 57.46
C ARG A 820 16.79 46.45 57.39
N ALA A 821 17.70 47.01 58.20
CA ALA A 821 19.05 46.48 58.35
C ALA A 821 19.13 45.16 59.13
N GLY A 822 18.05 44.68 59.77
CA GLY A 822 18.05 43.39 60.46
C GLY A 822 18.26 42.22 59.49
N GLY A 823 19.03 41.21 59.92
CA GLY A 823 19.21 39.97 59.16
C GLY A 823 18.21 38.91 59.61
N TYR A 824 17.14 38.69 58.83
CA TYR A 824 16.12 37.66 59.10
C TYR A 824 16.07 36.61 57.99
N SER A 825 15.51 35.45 58.30
CA SER A 825 15.34 34.36 57.35
C SER A 825 14.26 34.66 56.32
N LEU A 826 14.30 33.94 55.20
CA LEU A 826 13.26 34.00 54.16
C LEU A 826 12.61 32.63 53.99
N ARG A 827 11.28 32.62 53.94
CA ARG A 827 10.50 31.45 53.53
C ARG A 827 9.69 31.82 52.31
N CYS A 828 10.00 31.22 51.16
CA CYS A 828 9.38 31.59 49.89
C CYS A 828 8.03 30.91 49.66
N VAL A 829 7.18 31.53 48.84
CA VAL A 829 5.92 30.99 48.34
C VAL A 829 5.89 30.99 46.81
N LYS A 830 5.16 30.06 46.21
CA LYS A 830 5.06 29.93 44.74
C LYS A 830 4.33 31.13 44.15
N GLN A 831 4.82 31.65 43.02
CA GLN A 831 4.27 32.83 42.35
C GLN A 831 2.86 32.62 41.81
#